data_AF-A0A5T1C9B2-F1
#
_entry.id   AF-A0A5T1C9B2-F1
#
_cell.length_a   1.000
_cell.length_b   1.000
_cell.length_c   1.000
_cell.angle_alpha   90.00
_cell.angle_beta   90.00
_cell.angle_gamma   90.00
#
_symmetry.space_group_name_H-M   'P 1'
#
loop_
_entity.id
_entity.type
_entity.pdbx_description
1 polymer ?
#
loop_
_entity_poly.entity_id
_entity_poly.type
_entity_poly.pdbx_seq_one_letter_code
_entity_poly.pdbx_strand_id
1 'polypeptide(L)'
;MGLMMIFTPTQKELFNKNIESLSNILLKESLKEIKSSKFELILGKDNLDINLKDTSDNTFLYENVIDELNTMLNTYNDKYLLYPVLYFYGFGNGILFKALLQNKNHQHIVVFEKDIEIIWIMFHILDFSSELQSARLMVLNTNKPEIQDYNELCSSKPFFQFSRIYFLELMSHYYERFHEDVLELNKKLVQDFKDSILSHGNDPLDALQGIEQFVYNLPQMITHPSYKELLSKRKNLSDTAIIVSTGPSLTKQLPLLKKYASKATIFCADSSYPILAKHGIKPDYVLSLERIPLTSEFFNNDFGEFDKDIVFVLKSYVHPHTTKYLQKNNRNFMLVSTYASFINYLKLDDFGYFNMGFSVANMNFLLAIHLKHKNIVLIGQDLAYAKDGLSHTKDYSNLDKHEGHFQRDKNKYTTQAYGDNGKVESSFVWTLFRHNFEQDVANAKKNYYITTYNCTEGGARIEGTIEKPFLWACENLLDKDLNKPFEKLEPLSLNKQNEFLLKAYYKVYQSIKHCRDFSNKFIKSYDKIKNSFMSLQNSQENETLIKEIIKDIDKIKTQIDELYNTQKDLMQILGPLLTQFELNLARIYVLNPKTKEDAFNKSILWIKEHLEFMELVYGHIKAQENALIKNILPLEEKLKERKLDKWMERVRR
;
A
#
# COMPACT_ATOMS: atom_id res chain seq x y z
N MET A 1 17.23 41.86 -6.45
CA MET A 1 16.35 42.91 -5.89
C MET A 1 15.07 42.87 -6.71
N GLY A 2 13.93 42.50 -6.12
CA GLY A 2 12.67 42.39 -6.86
C GLY A 2 12.10 43.75 -7.25
N LEU A 3 11.49 43.84 -8.42
CA LEU A 3 10.75 45.01 -8.88
C LEU A 3 9.39 45.07 -8.15
N MET A 4 9.00 46.27 -7.74
CA MET A 4 7.67 46.50 -7.17
C MET A 4 6.68 46.71 -8.33
N MET A 5 5.90 45.67 -8.67
CA MET A 5 4.83 45.81 -9.68
C MET A 5 3.63 46.56 -9.10
N ILE A 6 3.08 47.49 -9.87
CA ILE A 6 1.88 48.24 -9.51
C ILE A 6 0.71 47.71 -10.37
N PHE A 7 -0.18 46.94 -9.75
CA PHE A 7 -1.42 46.49 -10.38
C PHE A 7 -2.56 47.49 -10.20
N THR A 8 -3.37 47.65 -11.26
CA THR A 8 -4.60 48.44 -11.23
C THR A 8 -5.64 47.83 -10.27
N PRO A 9 -6.65 48.60 -9.81
CA PRO A 9 -7.71 48.07 -8.96
C PRO A 9 -8.40 46.83 -9.54
N THR A 10 -8.69 46.83 -10.85
CA THR A 10 -9.32 45.71 -11.55
C THR A 10 -8.44 44.46 -11.57
N GLN A 11 -7.13 44.60 -11.75
CA GLN A 11 -6.19 43.48 -11.70
C GLN A 11 -6.08 42.89 -10.29
N LYS A 12 -6.18 43.72 -9.24
CA LYS A 12 -6.22 43.24 -7.85
C LYS A 12 -7.52 42.50 -7.54
N GLU A 13 -8.65 42.97 -8.05
CA GLU A 13 -9.93 42.26 -7.94
C GLU A 13 -9.87 40.90 -8.63
N LEU A 14 -9.26 40.84 -9.82
CA LEU A 14 -9.03 39.60 -10.55
C LEU A 14 -8.15 38.60 -9.78
N PHE A 15 -7.06 39.08 -9.20
CA PHE A 15 -6.21 38.26 -8.33
C PHE A 15 -6.99 37.70 -7.16
N ASN A 16 -7.79 38.51 -6.47
CA ASN A 16 -8.62 38.05 -5.36
C ASN A 16 -9.61 36.98 -5.80
N LYS A 17 -10.26 37.15 -6.96
CA LYS A 17 -11.18 36.17 -7.54
C LYS A 17 -10.49 34.81 -7.79
N ASN A 18 -9.29 34.82 -8.36
CA ASN A 18 -8.49 33.61 -8.57
C ASN A 18 -8.07 32.96 -7.25
N ILE A 19 -7.60 33.75 -6.29
CA ILE A 19 -7.17 33.34 -4.96
C ILE A 19 -8.31 32.74 -4.13
N GLU A 20 -9.51 33.27 -4.26
CA GLU A 20 -10.71 32.73 -3.61
C GLU A 20 -11.08 31.36 -4.19
N SER A 21 -10.82 31.15 -5.48
CA SER A 21 -11.12 29.91 -6.19
C SER A 21 -10.04 28.82 -6.02
N LEU A 22 -8.84 29.17 -5.53
CA LEU A 22 -7.74 28.24 -5.31
C LEU A 22 -7.96 27.39 -4.04
N SER A 23 -8.07 26.07 -4.21
CA SER A 23 -8.28 25.11 -3.12
C SER A 23 -7.04 24.84 -2.27
N ASN A 24 -5.84 25.01 -2.82
CA ASN A 24 -4.57 24.79 -2.11
C ASN A 24 -4.30 25.94 -1.13
N ILE A 25 -4.59 25.71 0.16
CA ILE A 25 -4.47 26.71 1.24
C ILE A 25 -3.02 27.22 1.38
N LEU A 26 -2.03 26.34 1.33
CA LEU A 26 -0.62 26.73 1.52
C LEU A 26 -0.10 27.60 0.39
N LEU A 27 -0.44 27.25 -0.86
CA LEU A 27 -0.10 28.09 -2.02
C LEU A 27 -0.84 29.41 -1.96
N LYS A 28 -2.13 29.40 -1.60
CA LYS A 28 -2.95 30.60 -1.42
C LYS A 28 -2.34 31.59 -0.43
N GLU A 29 -1.88 31.11 0.72
CA GLU A 29 -1.19 31.93 1.72
C GLU A 29 0.13 32.48 1.16
N SER A 30 0.92 31.62 0.53
CA SER A 30 2.23 32.00 -0.03
C SER A 30 2.09 33.06 -1.13
N LEU A 31 1.06 33.00 -1.97
CA LEU A 31 0.78 33.99 -3.01
C LEU A 31 0.36 35.35 -2.43
N LYS A 32 -0.36 35.37 -1.30
CA LYS A 32 -0.78 36.62 -0.64
C LYS A 32 0.36 37.37 0.03
N GLU A 33 1.44 36.67 0.36
CA GLU A 33 2.63 37.25 1.02
C GLU A 33 3.59 37.94 0.06
N ILE A 34 3.47 37.69 -1.25
CA ILE A 34 4.35 38.26 -2.29
C ILE A 34 4.09 39.77 -2.42
N LYS A 35 5.16 40.57 -2.32
CA LYS A 35 5.13 42.04 -2.41
C LYS A 35 5.89 42.61 -3.61
N SER A 36 6.85 41.85 -4.12
CA SER A 36 7.69 42.20 -5.27
C SER A 36 8.04 40.91 -6.02
N SER A 37 8.45 41.05 -7.27
CA SER A 37 8.86 39.91 -8.09
C SER A 37 10.17 40.19 -8.82
N LYS A 38 10.96 39.14 -9.04
CA LYS A 38 12.11 39.19 -9.95
C LYS A 38 11.69 39.18 -11.43
N PHE A 39 10.44 38.91 -11.75
CA PHE A 39 9.95 38.92 -13.12
C PHE A 39 9.45 40.30 -13.53
N GLU A 40 9.63 40.65 -14.80
CA GLU A 40 9.07 41.81 -15.47
C GLU A 40 8.01 41.34 -16.49
N LEU A 41 6.83 41.96 -16.48
CA LEU A 41 5.76 41.65 -17.43
C LEU A 41 5.99 42.36 -18.76
N ILE A 42 6.06 41.58 -19.85
CA ILE A 42 6.27 42.07 -21.20
C ILE A 42 5.03 41.74 -22.03
N LEU A 43 4.40 42.77 -22.59
CA LEU A 43 3.19 42.65 -23.40
C LEU A 43 3.52 43.01 -24.86
N GLY A 44 3.22 42.09 -25.76
CA GLY A 44 3.32 42.29 -27.19
C GLY A 44 2.13 43.05 -27.78
N LYS A 45 2.07 43.05 -29.11
CA LYS A 45 0.95 43.68 -29.85
C LYS A 45 -0.31 42.81 -29.86
N ASP A 46 -0.12 41.48 -29.84
CA ASP A 46 -1.22 40.53 -29.73
C ASP A 46 -1.57 40.34 -28.25
N ASN A 47 -2.86 40.20 -27.93
CA ASN A 47 -3.32 39.96 -26.56
C ASN A 47 -2.85 38.61 -26.00
N LEU A 48 -2.44 37.67 -26.86
CA LEU A 48 -1.85 36.39 -26.49
C LEU A 48 -0.32 36.45 -26.32
N ASP A 49 0.33 37.54 -26.77
CA ASP A 49 1.78 37.73 -26.67
C ASP A 49 2.14 38.30 -25.29
N ILE A 50 1.93 37.48 -24.25
CA ILE A 50 2.24 37.79 -22.86
C ILE A 50 3.48 36.99 -22.46
N ASN A 51 4.56 37.68 -22.11
CA ASN A 51 5.80 37.06 -21.66
C ASN A 51 6.23 37.61 -20.29
N LEU A 52 7.05 36.85 -19.57
CA LEU A 52 7.73 37.33 -18.37
C LEU A 52 9.24 37.23 -18.59
N LYS A 53 9.96 38.24 -18.13
CA LYS A 53 11.42 38.28 -18.17
C LYS A 53 11.98 38.19 -16.75
N ASP A 54 12.77 37.18 -16.45
CA ASP A 54 13.52 37.10 -15.20
C ASP A 54 14.61 38.17 -15.20
N THR A 55 14.47 39.18 -14.34
CA THR A 55 15.39 40.33 -14.30
C THR A 55 16.72 40.01 -13.65
N SER A 56 16.85 38.84 -13.00
CA SER A 56 18.11 38.41 -12.38
C SER A 56 19.17 38.05 -13.43
N ASP A 57 18.75 37.49 -14.57
CA ASP A 57 19.64 37.04 -15.65
C ASP A 57 19.18 37.49 -17.05
N ASN A 58 18.10 38.26 -17.14
CA ASN A 58 17.46 38.75 -18.36
C ASN A 58 16.85 37.67 -19.27
N THR A 59 16.59 36.48 -18.76
CA THR A 59 15.99 35.38 -19.55
C THR A 59 14.47 35.54 -19.65
N PHE A 60 13.90 35.31 -20.82
CA PHE A 60 12.45 35.27 -21.01
C PHE A 60 11.89 33.87 -20.73
N LEU A 61 10.61 33.78 -20.34
CA LEU A 61 9.94 32.49 -20.22
C LEU A 61 9.81 31.78 -21.58
N TYR A 62 9.60 32.56 -22.63
CA TYR A 62 9.48 32.09 -24.02
C TYR A 62 10.42 32.91 -24.90
N GLU A 63 11.07 32.26 -25.86
CA GLU A 63 11.83 32.94 -26.92
C GLU A 63 10.87 33.58 -27.92
N ASN A 64 9.80 32.88 -28.28
CA ASN A 64 8.72 33.37 -29.12
C ASN A 64 7.37 32.82 -28.62
N VAL A 65 6.64 33.66 -27.89
CA VAL A 65 5.41 33.28 -27.18
C VAL A 65 4.38 32.64 -28.11
N ILE A 66 4.12 33.24 -29.26
CA ILE A 66 3.05 32.81 -30.17
C ILE A 66 3.43 31.52 -30.90
N ASP A 67 4.67 31.41 -31.38
CA ASP A 67 5.11 30.22 -32.10
C ASP A 67 5.21 29.00 -31.17
N GLU A 68 5.71 29.18 -29.95
CA GLU A 68 5.76 28.12 -28.93
C GLU A 68 4.35 27.70 -28.49
N LEU A 69 3.44 28.66 -28.25
CA LEU A 69 2.03 28.38 -27.93
C LEU A 69 1.37 27.55 -29.04
N ASN A 70 1.51 27.97 -30.31
CA ASN A 70 0.94 27.26 -31.45
C ASN A 70 1.53 25.86 -31.61
N THR A 71 2.84 25.70 -31.41
CA THR A 71 3.52 24.41 -31.47
C THR A 71 3.00 23.45 -30.40
N MET A 72 2.85 23.93 -29.16
CA MET A 72 2.29 23.15 -28.06
C MET A 72 0.82 22.80 -28.31
N LEU A 73 -0.01 23.76 -28.73
CA LEU A 73 -1.41 23.49 -29.05
C LEU A 73 -1.57 22.46 -30.15
N ASN A 74 -0.79 22.53 -31.22
CA ASN A 74 -0.81 21.55 -32.30
C ASN A 74 -0.44 20.15 -31.78
N THR A 75 0.62 20.06 -30.97
CA THR A 75 1.07 18.79 -30.39
C THR A 75 0.01 18.17 -29.47
N TYR A 76 -0.59 18.97 -28.59
CA TYR A 76 -1.57 18.48 -27.62
C TYR A 76 -2.93 18.15 -28.23
N ASN A 77 -3.39 18.95 -29.20
CA ASN A 77 -4.61 18.65 -29.96
C ASN A 77 -4.44 17.43 -30.88
N ASP A 78 -3.21 17.12 -31.29
CA ASP A 78 -2.92 15.94 -32.11
C ASP A 78 -2.76 14.68 -31.26
N LYS A 79 -1.75 14.65 -30.37
CA LYS A 79 -1.32 13.46 -29.64
C LYS A 79 -2.09 13.21 -28.35
N TYR A 80 -2.41 14.28 -27.63
CA TYR A 80 -2.93 14.18 -26.27
C TYR A 80 -4.42 14.48 -26.16
N LEU A 81 -5.14 14.67 -27.27
CA LEU A 81 -6.56 15.08 -27.32
C LEU A 81 -7.49 14.34 -26.35
N LEU A 82 -7.25 13.04 -26.13
CA LEU A 82 -8.10 12.19 -25.29
C LEU A 82 -7.51 11.91 -23.89
N TYR A 83 -6.39 12.53 -23.52
CA TYR A 83 -5.77 12.36 -22.21
C TYR A 83 -6.60 13.05 -21.13
N PRO A 84 -7.09 12.34 -20.10
CA PRO A 84 -7.89 12.96 -19.05
C PRO A 84 -7.09 13.82 -18.09
N VAL A 85 -5.81 13.51 -17.92
CA VAL A 85 -4.89 14.25 -17.05
C VAL A 85 -3.63 14.61 -17.81
N LEU A 86 -3.20 15.86 -17.66
CA LEU A 86 -1.92 16.37 -18.17
C LEU A 86 -1.10 16.92 -17.00
N TYR A 87 0.23 16.74 -17.05
CA TYR A 87 1.13 17.21 -16.00
C TYR A 87 2.22 18.09 -16.60
N PHE A 88 2.38 19.28 -16.03
CA PHE A 88 3.36 20.26 -16.46
C PHE A 88 4.24 20.69 -15.30
N TYR A 89 5.53 20.87 -15.58
CA TYR A 89 6.42 21.65 -14.75
C TYR A 89 6.55 23.05 -15.35
N GLY A 90 6.08 24.03 -14.58
CA GLY A 90 6.02 25.44 -14.95
C GLY A 90 4.61 25.92 -15.29
N PHE A 91 4.23 27.06 -14.73
CA PHE A 91 2.96 27.73 -15.02
C PHE A 91 3.02 28.54 -16.32
N GLY A 92 4.19 29.10 -16.65
CA GLY A 92 4.35 29.95 -17.82
C GLY A 92 3.47 31.20 -17.76
N ASN A 93 2.96 31.64 -18.91
CA ASN A 93 1.93 32.68 -18.96
C ASN A 93 0.49 32.14 -18.75
N GLY A 94 0.33 30.83 -18.58
CA GLY A 94 -0.96 30.17 -18.35
C GLY A 94 -1.94 30.12 -19.54
N ILE A 95 -1.64 30.77 -20.68
CA ILE A 95 -2.54 30.82 -21.85
C ILE A 95 -2.76 29.43 -22.44
N LEU A 96 -1.71 28.60 -22.48
CA LEU A 96 -1.81 27.21 -22.93
C LEU A 96 -2.88 26.45 -22.16
N PHE A 97 -2.91 26.58 -20.82
CA PHE A 97 -3.89 25.87 -19.99
C PHE A 97 -5.32 26.33 -20.25
N LYS A 98 -5.53 27.63 -20.48
CA LYS A 98 -6.85 28.16 -20.87
C LYS A 98 -7.36 27.52 -22.15
N ALA A 99 -6.48 27.41 -23.15
CA ALA A 99 -6.81 26.83 -24.44
C ALA A 99 -7.04 25.32 -24.33
N LEU A 100 -6.15 24.58 -23.66
CA LEU A 100 -6.28 23.13 -23.46
C LEU A 100 -7.57 22.80 -22.69
N LEU A 101 -7.90 23.54 -21.63
CA LEU A 101 -9.11 23.26 -20.84
C LEU A 101 -10.43 23.54 -21.57
N GLN A 102 -10.42 24.10 -22.78
CA GLN A 102 -11.61 24.09 -23.64
C GLN A 102 -11.99 22.68 -24.08
N ASN A 103 -11.02 21.77 -24.16
CA ASN A 103 -11.26 20.35 -24.41
C ASN A 103 -11.84 19.68 -23.16
N LYS A 104 -13.07 19.19 -23.27
CA LYS A 104 -13.77 18.51 -22.17
C LYS A 104 -13.16 17.15 -21.80
N ASN A 105 -12.35 16.55 -22.68
CA ASN A 105 -11.66 15.31 -22.36
C ASN A 105 -10.57 15.53 -21.31
N HIS A 106 -9.94 16.71 -21.28
CA HIS A 106 -8.99 17.08 -20.23
C HIS A 106 -9.76 17.40 -18.94
N GLN A 107 -9.82 16.41 -18.04
CA GLN A 107 -10.47 16.53 -16.74
C GLN A 107 -9.60 17.37 -15.79
N HIS A 108 -8.28 17.14 -15.79
CA HIS A 108 -7.34 17.87 -14.94
C HIS A 108 -6.06 18.23 -15.69
N ILE A 109 -5.54 19.44 -15.44
CA ILE A 109 -4.17 19.83 -15.71
C ILE A 109 -3.50 20.11 -14.36
N VAL A 110 -2.44 19.37 -14.06
CA VAL A 110 -1.64 19.51 -12.85
C VAL A 110 -0.37 20.27 -13.19
N VAL A 111 -0.13 21.37 -12.50
CA VAL A 111 0.99 22.28 -12.78
C VAL A 111 1.85 22.41 -11.53
N PHE A 112 3.11 22.04 -11.66
CA PHE A 112 4.11 22.20 -10.60
C PHE A 112 4.93 23.44 -10.89
N GLU A 113 4.90 24.42 -9.99
CA GLU A 113 5.63 25.69 -10.17
C GLU A 113 6.55 25.95 -8.99
N LYS A 114 7.80 26.25 -9.30
CA LYS A 114 8.83 26.62 -8.33
C LYS A 114 8.84 28.12 -8.09
N ASP A 115 8.77 28.92 -9.13
CA ASP A 115 8.74 30.37 -9.04
C ASP A 115 7.29 30.86 -8.96
N ILE A 116 6.69 30.73 -7.77
CA ILE A 116 5.27 31.09 -7.54
C ILE A 116 4.94 32.57 -7.81
N GLU A 117 5.95 33.42 -7.97
CA GLU A 117 5.80 34.79 -8.45
C GLU A 117 5.20 34.86 -9.87
N ILE A 118 5.49 33.88 -10.73
CA ILE A 118 4.90 33.76 -12.08
C ILE A 118 3.38 33.64 -11.97
N ILE A 119 2.90 32.74 -11.11
CA ILE A 119 1.46 32.56 -10.82
C ILE A 119 0.87 33.84 -10.26
N TRP A 120 1.56 34.48 -9.32
CA TRP A 120 1.12 35.72 -8.71
C TRP A 120 0.89 36.82 -9.75
N ILE A 121 1.81 37.02 -10.69
CA ILE A 121 1.63 37.99 -11.78
C ILE A 121 0.47 37.57 -12.67
N MET A 122 0.44 36.31 -13.13
CA MET A 122 -0.59 35.84 -14.07
C MET A 122 -2.00 35.86 -13.49
N PHE A 123 -2.18 35.65 -12.18
CA PHE A 123 -3.48 35.78 -11.53
C PHE A 123 -3.99 37.23 -11.47
N HIS A 124 -3.12 38.23 -11.65
CA HIS A 124 -3.54 39.62 -11.84
C HIS A 124 -3.91 39.95 -13.29
N ILE A 125 -3.51 39.12 -14.26
CA ILE A 125 -3.69 39.38 -15.69
C ILE A 125 -4.82 38.54 -16.29
N LEU A 126 -4.97 37.28 -15.88
CA LEU A 126 -5.91 36.31 -16.44
C LEU A 126 -6.86 35.75 -15.38
N ASP A 127 -8.13 35.59 -15.73
CA ASP A 127 -9.14 34.98 -14.86
C ASP A 127 -9.09 33.45 -14.95
N PHE A 128 -8.55 32.74 -13.97
CA PHE A 128 -8.58 31.27 -13.85
C PHE A 128 -9.63 30.76 -12.86
N SER A 129 -10.50 31.62 -12.34
CA SER A 129 -11.41 31.29 -11.24
C SER A 129 -12.24 30.03 -11.50
N SER A 130 -12.79 29.89 -12.71
CA SER A 130 -13.62 28.72 -13.07
C SER A 130 -12.82 27.40 -13.10
N GLU A 131 -11.62 27.42 -13.66
CA GLU A 131 -10.76 26.24 -13.79
C GLU A 131 -10.19 25.80 -12.45
N LEU A 132 -9.83 26.76 -11.58
CA LEU A 132 -9.39 26.51 -10.21
C LEU A 132 -10.52 25.98 -9.33
N GLN A 133 -11.71 26.61 -9.38
CA GLN A 133 -12.85 26.23 -8.55
C GLN A 133 -13.34 24.81 -8.85
N SER A 134 -13.32 24.43 -10.13
CA SER A 134 -13.67 23.09 -10.62
C SER A 134 -12.54 22.05 -10.47
N ALA A 135 -11.38 22.46 -9.95
CA ALA A 135 -10.15 21.67 -9.91
C ALA A 135 -9.68 21.12 -11.27
N ARG A 136 -10.16 21.69 -12.39
CA ARG A 136 -9.65 21.38 -13.74
C ARG A 136 -8.24 21.91 -13.96
N LEU A 137 -7.87 22.98 -13.26
CA LEU A 137 -6.48 23.44 -13.13
C LEU A 137 -6.04 23.28 -11.67
N MET A 138 -5.01 22.47 -11.43
CA MET A 138 -4.42 22.25 -10.11
C MET A 138 -3.00 22.81 -10.12
N VAL A 139 -2.69 23.68 -9.17
CA VAL A 139 -1.36 24.32 -9.09
C VAL A 139 -0.70 23.95 -7.76
N LEU A 140 0.53 23.43 -7.86
CA LEU A 140 1.31 22.87 -6.75
C LEU A 140 2.68 23.56 -6.69
N ASN A 141 3.15 23.82 -5.47
CA ASN A 141 4.40 24.54 -5.23
C ASN A 141 5.53 23.55 -4.87
N THR A 142 6.60 23.52 -5.66
CA THR A 142 7.70 22.56 -5.44
C THR A 142 8.68 22.98 -4.34
N ASN A 143 8.68 24.25 -3.88
CA ASN A 143 9.60 24.72 -2.83
C ASN A 143 9.27 24.23 -1.42
N LYS A 144 8.10 23.61 -1.20
CA LYS A 144 7.68 23.09 0.12
C LYS A 144 7.53 21.55 0.10
N PRO A 145 8.58 20.79 -0.28
CA PRO A 145 8.51 19.34 -0.40
C PRO A 145 8.23 18.63 0.94
N GLU A 146 8.50 19.28 2.07
CA GLU A 146 8.30 18.71 3.42
C GLU A 146 6.82 18.54 3.83
N ILE A 147 5.86 19.11 3.07
CA ILE A 147 4.43 19.06 3.42
C ILE A 147 3.56 18.37 2.34
N GLN A 148 3.97 18.35 1.07
CA GLN A 148 3.14 17.81 -0.01
C GLN A 148 3.44 16.35 -0.29
N ASP A 149 2.75 15.47 0.44
CA ASP A 149 2.65 14.06 0.06
C ASP A 149 1.73 13.94 -1.18
N TYR A 150 2.31 13.72 -2.36
CA TYR A 150 1.55 13.52 -3.60
C TYR A 150 0.83 12.17 -3.65
N ASN A 151 0.96 11.32 -2.62
CA ASN A 151 0.24 10.05 -2.53
C ASN A 151 -1.27 10.22 -2.71
N GLU A 152 -1.89 11.24 -2.12
CA GLU A 152 -3.34 11.48 -2.29
C GLU A 152 -3.71 11.78 -3.75
N LEU A 153 -2.87 12.57 -4.45
CA LEU A 153 -3.03 12.81 -5.87
C LEU A 153 -2.89 11.50 -6.66
N CYS A 154 -1.83 10.73 -6.41
CA CYS A 154 -1.51 9.51 -7.16
C CYS A 154 -2.45 8.32 -6.86
N SER A 155 -3.22 8.37 -5.77
CA SER A 155 -4.19 7.33 -5.37
C SER A 155 -5.63 7.66 -5.70
N SER A 156 -5.94 8.89 -6.09
CA SER A 156 -7.30 9.30 -6.44
C SER A 156 -7.62 9.12 -7.94
N LYS A 157 -8.90 8.90 -8.25
CA LYS A 157 -9.39 8.92 -9.64
C LYS A 157 -9.52 10.38 -10.12
N PRO A 158 -9.20 10.70 -11.38
CA PRO A 158 -8.74 9.79 -12.45
C PRO A 158 -7.22 9.53 -12.45
N PHE A 159 -6.42 10.25 -11.67
CA PHE A 159 -4.94 10.19 -11.70
C PHE A 159 -4.41 8.75 -11.62
N PHE A 160 -4.91 7.96 -10.67
CA PHE A 160 -4.55 6.55 -10.51
C PHE A 160 -4.81 5.73 -11.78
N GLN A 161 -6.02 5.84 -12.37
CA GLN A 161 -6.44 5.06 -13.54
C GLN A 161 -5.55 5.32 -14.75
N PHE A 162 -5.08 6.56 -14.91
CA PHE A 162 -4.25 6.99 -16.03
C PHE A 162 -2.75 7.05 -15.68
N SER A 163 -2.32 6.46 -14.56
CA SER A 163 -0.92 6.48 -14.13
C SER A 163 0.05 5.83 -15.13
N ARG A 164 -0.38 4.83 -15.91
CA ARG A 164 0.49 4.18 -16.93
C ARG A 164 0.78 5.04 -18.15
N ILE A 165 0.08 6.16 -18.32
CA ILE A 165 0.32 7.14 -19.38
C ILE A 165 0.86 8.46 -18.84
N TYR A 166 1.26 8.48 -17.57
CA TYR A 166 1.87 9.64 -16.93
C TYR A 166 3.15 10.06 -17.66
N PHE A 167 3.28 11.37 -17.85
CA PHE A 167 4.49 12.07 -18.27
C PHE A 167 4.49 13.46 -17.61
N LEU A 168 5.66 14.08 -17.49
CA LEU A 168 5.81 15.44 -16.98
C LEU A 168 6.43 16.31 -18.08
N GLU A 169 5.66 17.25 -18.61
CA GLU A 169 6.10 18.17 -19.66
C GLU A 169 6.69 19.46 -19.08
N LEU A 170 7.76 19.99 -19.67
CA LEU A 170 8.21 21.35 -19.34
C LEU A 170 7.35 22.37 -20.09
N MET A 171 6.90 23.41 -19.41
CA MET A 171 6.11 24.48 -20.04
C MET A 171 6.88 25.24 -21.13
N SER A 172 8.19 25.42 -20.94
CA SER A 172 9.10 26.05 -21.90
C SER A 172 10.55 25.77 -21.54
N HIS A 173 11.48 26.12 -22.44
CA HIS A 173 12.91 25.99 -22.22
C HIS A 173 13.42 26.73 -20.97
N TYR A 174 12.72 27.79 -20.52
CA TYR A 174 13.06 28.50 -19.29
C TYR A 174 13.19 27.54 -18.09
N TYR A 175 12.30 26.55 -17.99
CA TYR A 175 12.21 25.65 -16.86
C TYR A 175 13.30 24.58 -16.82
N GLU A 176 14.10 24.41 -17.88
CA GLU A 176 15.25 23.49 -17.89
C GLU A 176 16.29 23.85 -16.81
N ARG A 177 16.36 25.12 -16.40
CA ARG A 177 17.21 25.59 -15.29
C ARG A 177 16.91 24.91 -13.95
N PHE A 178 15.72 24.32 -13.81
CA PHE A 178 15.30 23.60 -12.61
C PHE A 178 15.48 22.08 -12.76
N HIS A 179 16.40 21.62 -13.62
CA HIS A 179 16.64 20.21 -13.94
C HIS A 179 16.58 19.26 -12.74
N GLU A 180 17.32 19.55 -11.66
CA GLU A 180 17.35 18.69 -10.47
C GLU A 180 15.99 18.62 -9.76
N ASP A 181 15.27 19.74 -9.65
CA ASP A 181 13.93 19.80 -9.04
C ASP A 181 12.92 18.99 -9.86
N VAL A 182 12.96 19.15 -11.18
CA VAL A 182 12.12 18.38 -12.13
C VAL A 182 12.40 16.89 -12.00
N LEU A 183 13.68 16.48 -11.95
CA LEU A 183 14.05 15.07 -11.82
C LEU A 183 13.62 14.49 -10.47
N GLU A 184 13.80 15.22 -9.37
CA GLU A 184 13.39 14.80 -8.03
C GLU A 184 11.87 14.66 -7.92
N LEU A 185 11.13 15.67 -8.39
CA LEU A 185 9.67 15.65 -8.44
C LEU A 185 9.17 14.46 -9.28
N ASN A 186 9.72 14.28 -10.48
CA ASN A 186 9.30 13.20 -11.36
C ASN A 186 9.57 11.82 -10.74
N LYS A 187 10.74 11.64 -10.10
CA LYS A 187 11.05 10.41 -9.34
C LYS A 187 10.03 10.18 -8.22
N LYS A 188 9.67 11.23 -7.47
CA LYS A 188 8.67 11.15 -6.40
C LYS A 188 7.29 10.77 -6.94
N LEU A 189 6.79 11.42 -7.99
CA LEU A 189 5.49 11.10 -8.58
C LEU A 189 5.44 9.66 -9.13
N VAL A 190 6.48 9.22 -9.84
CA VAL A 190 6.58 7.84 -10.33
C VAL A 190 6.58 6.84 -9.18
N GLN A 191 7.29 7.14 -8.08
CA GLN A 191 7.31 6.30 -6.89
C GLN A 191 5.94 6.27 -6.21
N ASP A 192 5.29 7.42 -6.02
CA ASP A 192 3.96 7.52 -5.39
C ASP A 192 2.88 6.80 -6.23
N PHE A 193 2.92 6.89 -7.57
CA PHE A 193 2.07 6.08 -8.45
C PHE A 193 2.36 4.58 -8.30
N LYS A 194 3.64 4.18 -8.28
CA LYS A 194 4.02 2.79 -8.13
C LYS A 194 3.54 2.22 -6.79
N ASP A 195 3.71 2.95 -5.71
CA ASP A 195 3.29 2.52 -4.37
C ASP A 195 1.76 2.44 -4.28
N SER A 196 1.06 3.41 -4.87
CA SER A 196 -0.39 3.37 -5.02
C SER A 196 -0.86 2.12 -5.79
N ILE A 197 -0.23 1.78 -6.92
CA ILE A 197 -0.54 0.56 -7.69
C ILE A 197 -0.28 -0.71 -6.88
N LEU A 198 0.87 -0.79 -6.19
CA LEU A 198 1.25 -1.96 -5.40
C LEU A 198 0.33 -2.17 -4.19
N SER A 199 -0.24 -1.09 -3.64
CA SER A 199 -1.18 -1.17 -2.50
C SER A 199 -2.46 -1.95 -2.81
N HIS A 200 -2.82 -2.10 -4.10
CA HIS A 200 -3.97 -2.87 -4.57
C HIS A 200 -3.66 -4.37 -4.79
N GLY A 201 -2.43 -4.79 -4.45
CA GLY A 201 -1.94 -6.14 -4.67
C GLY A 201 -1.39 -6.33 -6.08
N ASN A 202 -0.37 -7.18 -6.19
CA ASN A 202 0.38 -7.41 -7.42
C ASN A 202 0.43 -8.89 -7.84
N ASP A 203 -0.08 -9.81 -7.01
CA ASP A 203 0.01 -11.24 -7.25
C ASP A 203 -1.31 -11.95 -6.86
N PRO A 204 -2.10 -12.43 -7.83
CA PRO A 204 -3.28 -13.24 -7.55
C PRO A 204 -2.98 -14.62 -6.97
N LEU A 205 -1.81 -15.21 -7.26
CA LEU A 205 -1.35 -16.44 -6.58
C LEU A 205 -1.10 -16.15 -5.09
N ASP A 206 -0.59 -14.95 -4.84
CA ASP A 206 -0.57 -14.23 -3.56
C ASP A 206 -1.83 -14.46 -2.72
N ALA A 207 -2.90 -13.89 -3.28
CA ALA A 207 -4.23 -13.86 -2.70
C ALA A 207 -4.83 -15.27 -2.57
N LEU A 208 -4.66 -16.12 -3.59
CA LEU A 208 -5.17 -17.49 -3.60
C LEU A 208 -4.56 -18.32 -2.47
N GLN A 209 -3.23 -18.27 -2.30
CA GLN A 209 -2.54 -18.95 -1.21
C GLN A 209 -3.07 -18.51 0.17
N GLY A 210 -3.29 -17.20 0.35
CA GLY A 210 -3.90 -16.67 1.56
C GLY A 210 -5.31 -17.21 1.83
N ILE A 211 -6.16 -17.32 0.80
CA ILE A 211 -7.50 -17.91 0.91
C ILE A 211 -7.41 -19.39 1.28
N GLU A 212 -6.57 -20.17 0.60
CA GLU A 212 -6.37 -21.60 0.84
C GLU A 212 -5.99 -21.88 2.30
N GLN A 213 -4.94 -21.21 2.76
CA GLN A 213 -4.39 -21.44 4.09
C GLN A 213 -5.31 -20.90 5.19
N PHE A 214 -6.02 -19.78 4.94
CA PHE A 214 -7.04 -19.30 5.86
C PHE A 214 -8.14 -20.34 6.07
N VAL A 215 -8.70 -20.88 4.99
CA VAL A 215 -9.77 -21.89 5.06
C VAL A 215 -9.29 -23.16 5.76
N TYR A 216 -8.08 -23.62 5.44
CA TYR A 216 -7.46 -24.78 6.09
C TYR A 216 -7.37 -24.60 7.62
N ASN A 217 -7.02 -23.38 8.05
CA ASN A 217 -6.76 -23.06 9.45
C ASN A 217 -8.01 -22.67 10.25
N LEU A 218 -9.17 -22.45 9.62
CA LEU A 218 -10.43 -22.06 10.27
C LEU A 218 -10.78 -22.88 11.52
N PRO A 219 -10.66 -24.22 11.52
CA PRO A 219 -11.04 -25.02 12.68
C PRO A 219 -10.16 -24.67 13.88
N GLN A 220 -8.86 -24.52 13.65
CA GLN A 220 -7.92 -24.16 14.70
C GLN A 220 -8.18 -22.75 15.19
N MET A 221 -8.44 -21.80 14.30
CA MET A 221 -8.79 -20.43 14.71
C MET A 221 -10.02 -20.42 15.62
N ILE A 222 -11.05 -21.19 15.28
CA ILE A 222 -12.33 -21.19 16.00
C ILE A 222 -12.24 -21.90 17.36
N THR A 223 -11.40 -22.93 17.49
CA THR A 223 -11.26 -23.71 18.73
C THR A 223 -10.20 -23.17 19.69
N HIS A 224 -9.49 -22.11 19.32
CA HIS A 224 -8.45 -21.48 20.14
C HIS A 224 -8.91 -20.09 20.65
N PRO A 225 -8.20 -19.49 21.63
CA PRO A 225 -8.53 -18.17 22.13
C PRO A 225 -8.46 -17.10 21.03
N SER A 226 -9.31 -16.08 21.12
CA SER A 226 -9.41 -15.03 20.10
C SER A 226 -8.47 -13.86 20.35
N TYR A 227 -8.28 -13.02 19.33
CA TYR A 227 -7.56 -11.76 19.49
C TYR A 227 -8.25 -10.84 20.51
N LYS A 228 -9.59 -10.81 20.49
CA LYS A 228 -10.38 -10.06 21.47
C LYS A 228 -10.16 -10.56 22.90
N GLU A 229 -10.09 -11.88 23.10
CA GLU A 229 -9.78 -12.47 24.41
C GLU A 229 -8.41 -12.00 24.89
N LEU A 230 -7.38 -12.12 24.05
CA LEU A 230 -6.02 -11.65 24.34
C LEU A 230 -6.00 -10.19 24.81
N LEU A 231 -6.60 -9.29 24.04
CA LEU A 231 -6.64 -7.87 24.40
C LEU A 231 -7.45 -7.60 25.66
N SER A 232 -8.55 -8.32 25.87
CA SER A 232 -9.41 -8.11 27.04
C SER A 232 -8.72 -8.50 28.34
N LYS A 233 -7.97 -9.61 28.34
CA LYS A 233 -7.29 -10.19 29.50
C LYS A 233 -5.91 -9.59 29.77
N ARG A 234 -5.20 -9.21 28.70
CA ARG A 234 -3.76 -8.90 28.81
C ARG A 234 -3.39 -7.44 28.53
N LYS A 235 -4.35 -6.56 28.25
CA LYS A 235 -4.08 -5.11 28.20
C LYS A 235 -3.64 -4.58 29.57
N ASN A 236 -2.71 -3.63 29.57
CA ASN A 236 -2.20 -2.95 30.78
C ASN A 236 -1.58 -3.86 31.86
N LEU A 237 -1.15 -5.09 31.52
CA LEU A 237 -0.49 -5.98 32.48
C LEU A 237 1.00 -5.64 32.71
N SER A 238 1.60 -4.85 31.82
CA SER A 238 3.00 -4.45 31.89
C SER A 238 3.18 -3.07 31.30
N ASP A 239 4.00 -2.24 31.95
CA ASP A 239 4.35 -0.91 31.43
C ASP A 239 5.37 -0.99 30.28
N THR A 240 6.25 -2.01 30.29
CA THR A 240 7.34 -2.14 29.32
C THR A 240 7.22 -3.45 28.52
N ALA A 241 7.33 -3.34 27.20
CA ALA A 241 7.50 -4.45 26.28
C ALA A 241 8.92 -4.45 25.70
N ILE A 242 9.54 -5.62 25.59
CA ILE A 242 10.79 -5.81 24.86
C ILE A 242 10.48 -6.66 23.63
N ILE A 243 10.77 -6.13 22.44
CA ILE A 243 10.61 -6.83 21.17
C ILE A 243 11.97 -7.37 20.74
N VAL A 244 12.02 -8.69 20.58
CA VAL A 244 13.23 -9.44 20.29
C VAL A 244 13.23 -9.91 18.84
N SER A 245 13.98 -9.19 18.01
CA SER A 245 14.19 -9.50 16.60
C SER A 245 15.53 -10.19 16.37
N THR A 246 15.77 -10.68 15.16
CA THR A 246 16.84 -11.68 14.88
C THR A 246 18.07 -11.08 14.19
N GLY A 247 18.22 -9.75 14.26
CA GLY A 247 19.35 -9.04 13.69
C GLY A 247 20.69 -9.39 14.38
N PRO A 248 21.82 -9.09 13.73
CA PRO A 248 23.16 -9.39 14.24
C PRO A 248 23.46 -8.89 15.66
N SER A 249 22.84 -7.80 16.11
CA SER A 249 23.05 -7.21 17.43
C SER A 249 22.41 -8.00 18.58
N LEU A 250 21.53 -8.97 18.30
CA LEU A 250 20.81 -9.72 19.32
C LEU A 250 21.76 -10.43 20.30
N THR A 251 22.83 -11.07 19.81
CA THR A 251 23.68 -11.97 20.62
C THR A 251 24.25 -11.28 21.86
N LYS A 252 24.70 -10.04 21.75
CA LYS A 252 25.28 -9.29 22.89
C LYS A 252 24.23 -8.89 23.94
N GLN A 253 22.93 -8.89 23.58
CA GLN A 253 21.84 -8.50 24.47
C GLN A 253 21.26 -9.68 25.25
N LEU A 254 21.46 -10.92 24.79
CA LEU A 254 20.90 -12.13 25.40
C LEU A 254 21.24 -12.28 26.91
N PRO A 255 22.48 -12.02 27.39
CA PRO A 255 22.79 -12.13 28.81
C PRO A 255 21.98 -11.16 29.68
N LEU A 256 21.81 -9.91 29.22
CA LEU A 256 21.00 -8.90 29.92
C LEU A 256 19.51 -9.25 29.84
N LEU A 257 19.04 -9.67 28.66
CA LEU A 257 17.65 -10.08 28.47
C LEU A 257 17.29 -11.21 29.45
N LYS A 258 18.16 -12.21 29.60
CA LYS A 258 17.99 -13.31 30.55
C LYS A 258 17.88 -12.82 31.99
N LYS A 259 18.68 -11.83 32.39
CA LYS A 259 18.67 -11.25 33.74
C LYS A 259 17.38 -10.48 34.04
N TYR A 260 16.78 -9.81 33.05
CA TYR A 260 15.64 -8.92 33.23
C TYR A 260 14.30 -9.46 32.68
N ALA A 261 14.27 -10.68 32.13
CA ALA A 261 13.10 -11.25 31.45
C ALA A 261 11.82 -11.33 32.32
N SER A 262 11.95 -11.45 33.65
CA SER A 262 10.80 -11.46 34.57
C SER A 262 10.12 -10.10 34.73
N LYS A 263 10.80 -9.00 34.34
CA LYS A 263 10.38 -7.62 34.61
C LYS A 263 9.74 -6.89 33.43
N ALA A 264 9.71 -7.51 32.26
CA ALA A 264 9.12 -6.93 31.04
C ALA A 264 8.28 -7.96 30.31
N THR A 265 7.32 -7.52 29.50
CA THR A 265 6.67 -8.42 28.54
C THR A 265 7.61 -8.66 27.36
N ILE A 266 7.94 -9.92 27.08
CA ILE A 266 8.88 -10.31 26.04
C ILE A 266 8.10 -10.79 24.81
N PHE A 267 8.21 -10.02 23.73
CA PHE A 267 7.72 -10.34 22.40
C PHE A 267 8.86 -10.88 21.55
N CYS A 268 8.64 -11.99 20.88
CA CYS A 268 9.66 -12.69 20.11
C CYS A 268 9.19 -12.82 18.65
N ALA A 269 10.04 -12.43 17.71
CA ALA A 269 9.86 -12.83 16.32
C ALA A 269 10.03 -14.36 16.20
N ASP A 270 9.29 -15.00 15.29
CA ASP A 270 9.36 -16.45 15.03
C ASP A 270 10.80 -16.96 14.83
N SER A 271 11.61 -16.26 14.04
CA SER A 271 13.02 -16.57 13.82
C SER A 271 13.90 -16.42 15.06
N SER A 272 13.51 -15.59 16.04
CA SER A 272 14.23 -15.41 17.31
C SER A 272 13.88 -16.50 18.34
N TYR A 273 12.76 -17.21 18.18
CA TYR A 273 12.26 -18.17 19.18
C TYR A 273 13.23 -19.34 19.43
N PRO A 274 13.77 -20.05 18.41
CA PRO A 274 14.76 -21.09 18.63
C PRO A 274 16.04 -20.58 19.32
N ILE A 275 16.44 -19.33 19.04
CA ILE A 275 17.61 -18.70 19.67
C ILE A 275 17.33 -18.45 21.16
N LEU A 276 16.17 -17.87 21.49
CA LEU A 276 15.80 -17.65 22.89
C LEU A 276 15.69 -18.96 23.68
N ALA A 277 15.15 -20.01 23.07
CA ALA A 277 15.11 -21.35 23.67
C ALA A 277 16.52 -21.89 23.98
N LYS A 278 17.45 -21.79 23.01
CA LYS A 278 18.86 -22.20 23.17
C LYS A 278 19.54 -21.48 24.34
N HIS A 279 19.21 -20.22 24.59
CA HIS A 279 19.78 -19.42 25.67
C HIS A 279 18.98 -19.48 26.98
N GLY A 280 17.89 -20.23 27.01
CA GLY A 280 17.03 -20.40 28.19
C GLY A 280 16.31 -19.12 28.59
N ILE A 281 15.83 -18.34 27.61
CA ILE A 281 15.08 -17.10 27.80
C ILE A 281 13.66 -17.34 27.31
N LYS A 282 12.70 -17.48 28.23
CA LYS A 282 11.30 -17.76 27.88
C LYS A 282 10.57 -16.46 27.48
N PRO A 283 10.11 -16.31 26.22
CA PRO A 283 9.26 -15.20 25.83
C PRO A 283 7.83 -15.36 26.35
N ASP A 284 7.07 -14.26 26.42
CA ASP A 284 5.64 -14.32 26.74
C ASP A 284 4.79 -14.52 25.47
N TYR A 285 5.23 -13.92 24.36
CA TYR A 285 4.61 -14.05 23.06
C TYR A 285 5.63 -14.40 21.97
N VAL A 286 5.27 -15.33 21.09
CA VAL A 286 5.99 -15.60 19.84
C VAL A 286 5.06 -15.32 18.69
N LEU A 287 5.44 -14.42 17.79
CA LEU A 287 4.58 -14.01 16.66
C LEU A 287 5.11 -14.58 15.36
N SER A 288 4.20 -14.90 14.43
CA SER A 288 4.56 -15.29 13.06
C SER A 288 3.57 -14.72 12.05
N LEU A 289 4.12 -14.09 11.01
CA LEU A 289 3.36 -13.37 9.99
C LEU A 289 3.39 -14.07 8.63
N GLU A 290 4.52 -14.67 8.28
CA GLU A 290 4.77 -15.24 6.96
C GLU A 290 4.04 -16.57 6.73
N ARG A 291 3.75 -16.84 5.46
CA ARG A 291 2.88 -17.94 5.04
C ARG A 291 3.57 -19.03 4.20
N ILE A 292 4.90 -19.08 4.28
CA ILE A 292 5.74 -20.01 3.53
C ILE A 292 6.21 -21.19 4.40
N PRO A 293 6.55 -22.35 3.82
CA PRO A 293 7.05 -23.49 4.58
C PRO A 293 8.30 -23.18 5.42
N LEU A 294 9.20 -22.32 4.92
CA LEU A 294 10.46 -21.99 5.58
C LEU A 294 10.25 -21.38 6.98
N THR A 295 9.21 -20.56 7.17
CA THR A 295 8.91 -19.96 8.48
C THR A 295 8.23 -20.94 9.43
N SER A 296 7.55 -21.97 8.91
CA SER A 296 7.04 -23.06 9.75
C SER A 296 8.16 -23.82 10.46
N GLU A 297 9.34 -23.93 9.86
CA GLU A 297 10.45 -24.71 10.42
C GLU A 297 11.00 -24.13 11.74
N PHE A 298 10.77 -22.84 12.03
CA PHE A 298 11.08 -22.26 13.35
C PHE A 298 10.28 -22.90 14.49
N PHE A 299 9.19 -23.61 14.18
CA PHE A 299 8.36 -24.32 15.14
C PHE A 299 8.57 -25.85 15.09
N ASN A 300 9.37 -26.37 14.16
CA ASN A 300 9.68 -27.79 14.02
C ASN A 300 10.78 -28.23 15.01
N ASN A 301 10.50 -28.06 16.28
CA ASN A 301 11.34 -28.43 17.42
C ASN A 301 10.43 -28.90 18.54
N ASP A 302 11.01 -29.50 19.58
CA ASP A 302 10.31 -29.83 20.82
C ASP A 302 11.15 -29.33 22.00
N PHE A 303 10.69 -28.26 22.65
CA PHE A 303 11.38 -27.67 23.79
C PHE A 303 10.72 -28.05 25.13
N GLY A 304 9.71 -28.94 25.13
CA GLY A 304 9.06 -29.45 26.34
C GLY A 304 8.56 -28.35 27.28
N GLU A 305 8.95 -28.43 28.56
CA GLU A 305 8.52 -27.49 29.61
C GLU A 305 8.88 -26.02 29.34
N PHE A 306 9.86 -25.75 28.47
CA PHE A 306 10.18 -24.38 28.07
C PHE A 306 8.98 -23.68 27.42
N ASP A 307 8.17 -24.41 26.66
CA ASP A 307 7.03 -23.87 25.91
C ASP A 307 5.80 -23.58 26.76
N LYS A 308 5.81 -24.05 28.01
CA LYS A 308 4.70 -23.82 28.94
C LYS A 308 4.46 -22.32 29.08
N ASP A 309 3.20 -21.90 29.06
CA ASP A 309 2.72 -20.50 29.16
C ASP A 309 3.12 -19.53 28.03
N ILE A 310 3.95 -19.94 27.06
CA ILE A 310 4.22 -19.13 25.87
C ILE A 310 2.95 -19.09 25.02
N VAL A 311 2.54 -17.89 24.56
CA VAL A 311 1.43 -17.75 23.61
C VAL A 311 1.97 -17.46 22.21
N PHE A 312 1.74 -18.39 21.29
CA PHE A 312 2.07 -18.22 19.88
C PHE A 312 0.93 -17.48 19.16
N VAL A 313 1.18 -16.27 18.67
CA VAL A 313 0.17 -15.43 18.00
C VAL A 313 0.49 -15.40 16.50
N LEU A 314 -0.28 -16.14 15.71
CA LEU A 314 0.03 -16.38 14.31
C LEU A 314 -1.00 -15.73 13.41
N LYS A 315 -0.58 -15.25 12.24
CA LYS A 315 -1.52 -14.84 11.21
C LYS A 315 -2.44 -16.00 10.82
N SER A 316 -3.73 -15.72 10.60
CA SER A 316 -4.76 -16.76 10.37
C SER A 316 -4.54 -17.62 9.12
N TYR A 317 -3.67 -17.18 8.21
CA TYR A 317 -3.25 -17.90 7.02
C TYR A 317 -1.74 -18.16 7.01
N VAL A 318 -1.15 -18.48 8.17
CA VAL A 318 0.18 -19.13 8.18
C VAL A 318 0.13 -20.47 7.47
N HIS A 319 1.30 -20.93 7.02
CA HIS A 319 1.42 -22.23 6.37
C HIS A 319 0.93 -23.38 7.29
N PRO A 320 0.21 -24.39 6.76
CA PRO A 320 -0.33 -25.51 7.55
C PRO A 320 0.66 -26.27 8.43
N HIS A 321 1.95 -26.30 8.06
CA HIS A 321 2.97 -26.93 8.91
C HIS A 321 3.14 -26.20 10.25
N THR A 322 2.99 -24.88 10.29
CA THR A 322 3.09 -24.09 11.51
C THR A 322 2.10 -24.59 12.56
N THR A 323 0.81 -24.71 12.21
CA THR A 323 -0.22 -25.18 13.15
C THR A 323 -0.02 -26.65 13.51
N LYS A 324 0.37 -27.51 12.55
CA LYS A 324 0.68 -28.92 12.82
C LYS A 324 1.82 -29.10 13.83
N TYR A 325 2.92 -28.37 13.69
CA TYR A 325 4.05 -28.47 14.61
C TYR A 325 3.70 -27.98 16.01
N LEU A 326 2.94 -26.89 16.13
CA LEU A 326 2.49 -26.38 17.42
C LEU A 326 1.54 -27.36 18.13
N GLN A 327 0.59 -27.96 17.39
CA GLN A 327 -0.33 -28.96 17.93
C GLN A 327 0.38 -30.24 18.38
N LYS A 328 1.38 -30.70 17.62
CA LYS A 328 2.16 -31.91 17.94
C LYS A 328 2.74 -31.85 19.36
N ASN A 329 3.12 -30.65 19.83
CA ASN A 329 3.73 -30.45 21.14
C ASN A 329 2.79 -29.76 22.15
N ASN A 330 1.47 -29.73 21.88
CA ASN A 330 0.47 -29.10 22.75
C ASN A 330 0.78 -27.64 23.12
N ARG A 331 1.35 -26.86 22.19
CA ARG A 331 1.70 -25.46 22.42
C ARG A 331 0.44 -24.57 22.41
N ASN A 332 0.43 -23.55 23.27
CA ASN A 332 -0.69 -22.61 23.32
C ASN A 332 -0.57 -21.59 22.18
N PHE A 333 -1.45 -21.67 21.19
CA PHE A 333 -1.44 -20.72 20.08
C PHE A 333 -2.81 -20.13 19.80
N MET A 334 -2.82 -19.05 19.03
CA MET A 334 -4.00 -18.47 18.43
C MET A 334 -3.74 -18.01 17.02
N LEU A 335 -4.81 -17.94 16.24
CA LEU A 335 -4.81 -17.44 14.88
C LEU A 335 -5.55 -16.11 14.84
N VAL A 336 -4.89 -15.08 14.33
CA VAL A 336 -5.41 -13.71 14.26
C VAL A 336 -5.56 -13.28 12.82
N SER A 337 -6.68 -12.65 12.48
CA SER A 337 -6.99 -12.26 11.10
C SER A 337 -6.68 -10.79 10.83
N THR A 338 -6.27 -10.49 9.59
CA THR A 338 -6.24 -9.11 9.07
C THR A 338 -7.52 -8.81 8.28
N TYR A 339 -7.69 -7.58 7.85
CA TYR A 339 -8.76 -7.19 6.95
C TYR A 339 -8.45 -7.67 5.53
N ALA A 340 -9.31 -8.54 5.00
CA ALA A 340 -9.26 -8.97 3.60
C ALA A 340 -10.67 -9.35 3.15
N SER A 341 -10.99 -9.18 1.86
CA SER A 341 -12.37 -9.32 1.38
C SER A 341 -12.98 -10.69 1.67
N PHE A 342 -12.21 -11.77 1.45
CA PHE A 342 -12.66 -13.13 1.73
C PHE A 342 -12.79 -13.39 3.25
N ILE A 343 -11.83 -12.93 4.05
CA ILE A 343 -11.87 -13.08 5.52
C ILE A 343 -13.10 -12.37 6.09
N ASN A 344 -13.33 -11.11 5.70
CA ASN A 344 -14.47 -10.32 6.16
C ASN A 344 -15.81 -10.93 5.74
N TYR A 345 -15.86 -11.61 4.58
CA TYR A 345 -17.07 -12.28 4.11
C TYR A 345 -17.55 -13.40 5.05
N LEU A 346 -16.65 -14.07 5.77
CA LEU A 346 -17.02 -15.10 6.75
C LEU A 346 -17.73 -14.53 7.98
N LYS A 347 -17.61 -13.21 8.23
CA LYS A 347 -18.22 -12.50 9.37
C LYS A 347 -17.85 -13.11 10.72
N LEU A 348 -16.57 -13.40 10.94
CA LEU A 348 -16.05 -13.95 12.20
C LEU A 348 -15.57 -12.82 13.14
N ASP A 349 -16.34 -11.74 13.23
CA ASP A 349 -15.96 -10.50 13.93
C ASP A 349 -15.72 -10.72 15.44
N ASP A 350 -16.30 -11.76 16.04
CA ASP A 350 -16.05 -12.19 17.42
C ASP A 350 -14.60 -12.60 17.69
N PHE A 351 -13.85 -12.96 16.65
CA PHE A 351 -12.42 -13.27 16.78
C PHE A 351 -11.52 -12.03 16.74
N GLY A 352 -12.05 -10.90 16.23
CA GLY A 352 -11.32 -9.64 16.07
C GLY A 352 -10.42 -9.61 14.83
N TYR A 353 -10.00 -8.40 14.45
CA TYR A 353 -9.07 -8.16 13.36
C TYR A 353 -7.86 -7.39 13.87
N PHE A 354 -6.70 -7.68 13.31
CA PHE A 354 -5.42 -7.12 13.68
C PHE A 354 -4.68 -6.68 12.41
N ASN A 355 -4.40 -5.37 12.30
CA ASN A 355 -3.48 -4.86 11.29
C ASN A 355 -2.04 -5.14 11.78
N MET A 356 -1.23 -5.81 10.96
CA MET A 356 0.01 -6.48 11.38
C MET A 356 1.30 -5.88 10.80
N GLY A 357 1.19 -4.82 10.00
CA GLY A 357 2.34 -4.25 9.29
C GLY A 357 2.95 -5.22 8.25
N PHE A 358 4.18 -4.93 7.82
CA PHE A 358 4.85 -5.65 6.73
C PHE A 358 5.84 -6.74 7.17
N SER A 359 6.13 -6.84 8.47
CA SER A 359 7.03 -7.87 9.01
C SER A 359 6.56 -8.37 10.38
N VAL A 360 7.06 -9.52 10.82
CA VAL A 360 6.77 -10.04 12.16
C VAL A 360 7.19 -9.08 13.28
N ALA A 361 8.23 -8.27 13.05
CA ALA A 361 8.64 -7.25 14.00
C ALA A 361 7.64 -6.09 14.07
N ASN A 362 7.08 -5.65 12.94
CA ASN A 362 5.98 -4.68 12.93
C ASN A 362 4.74 -5.26 13.64
N MET A 363 4.44 -6.54 13.42
CA MET A 363 3.35 -7.24 14.10
C MET A 363 3.54 -7.26 15.64
N ASN A 364 4.76 -7.53 16.11
CA ASN A 364 5.10 -7.42 17.54
C ASN A 364 4.90 -6.01 18.07
N PHE A 365 5.33 -4.99 17.33
CA PHE A 365 5.21 -3.59 17.71
C PHE A 365 3.75 -3.15 17.85
N LEU A 366 2.93 -3.44 16.84
CA LEU A 366 1.51 -3.11 16.84
C LEU A 366 0.74 -3.87 17.94
N LEU A 367 1.11 -5.12 18.23
CA LEU A 367 0.51 -5.86 19.33
C LEU A 367 0.89 -5.24 20.69
N ALA A 368 2.14 -4.82 20.87
CA ALA A 368 2.58 -4.13 22.08
C ALA A 368 1.80 -2.82 22.31
N ILE A 369 1.51 -2.05 21.25
CA ILE A 369 0.63 -0.87 21.30
C ILE A 369 -0.79 -1.25 21.74
N HIS A 370 -1.37 -2.28 21.12
CA HIS A 370 -2.76 -2.69 21.42
C HIS A 370 -2.92 -3.27 22.83
N LEU A 371 -1.86 -3.86 23.40
CA LEU A 371 -1.78 -4.30 24.79
C LEU A 371 -1.46 -3.15 25.77
N LYS A 372 -1.32 -1.91 25.29
CA LYS A 372 -1.21 -0.67 26.08
C LYS A 372 0.06 -0.57 26.94
N HIS A 373 1.17 -1.08 26.44
CA HIS A 373 2.48 -0.81 27.03
C HIS A 373 2.81 0.68 26.89
N LYS A 374 3.45 1.27 27.91
CA LYS A 374 3.90 2.68 27.90
C LYS A 374 5.27 2.83 27.24
N ASN A 375 6.11 1.81 27.36
CA ASN A 375 7.45 1.75 26.80
C ASN A 375 7.59 0.52 25.89
N ILE A 376 8.14 0.71 24.70
CA ILE A 376 8.50 -0.38 23.80
C ILE A 376 10.00 -0.31 23.53
N VAL A 377 10.72 -1.39 23.85
CA VAL A 377 12.17 -1.51 23.71
C VAL A 377 12.49 -2.47 22.57
N LEU A 378 13.25 -2.01 21.58
CA LEU A 378 13.65 -2.81 20.42
C LEU A 378 15.06 -3.37 20.63
N ILE A 379 15.21 -4.69 20.54
CA ILE A 379 16.52 -5.36 20.56
C ILE A 379 16.63 -6.34 19.38
N GLY A 380 17.83 -6.48 18.81
CA GLY A 380 18.04 -7.26 17.59
C GLY A 380 17.26 -6.75 16.35
N GLN A 381 16.66 -5.57 16.39
CA GLN A 381 15.92 -4.96 15.27
C GLN A 381 16.85 -4.12 14.38
N ASP A 382 17.92 -4.73 13.85
CA ASP A 382 18.99 -3.95 13.21
C ASP A 382 18.60 -3.33 11.88
N LEU A 383 17.78 -4.01 11.06
CA LEU A 383 17.40 -3.56 9.70
C LEU A 383 18.62 -3.18 8.83
N ALA A 384 19.76 -3.80 9.13
CA ALA A 384 21.05 -3.53 8.51
C ALA A 384 21.96 -4.74 8.68
N TYR A 385 22.94 -4.85 7.78
CA TYR A 385 23.96 -5.88 7.84
C TYR A 385 24.99 -5.56 8.94
N ALA A 386 25.55 -6.60 9.56
CA ALA A 386 26.74 -6.46 10.38
C ALA A 386 27.97 -6.11 9.53
N LYS A 387 29.06 -5.68 10.19
CA LYS A 387 30.33 -5.34 9.52
C LYS A 387 30.93 -6.51 8.73
N ASP A 388 30.67 -7.74 9.16
CA ASP A 388 31.08 -8.97 8.48
C ASP A 388 30.10 -9.41 7.37
N GLY A 389 29.06 -8.61 7.08
CA GLY A 389 28.07 -8.86 6.05
C GLY A 389 26.92 -9.76 6.47
N LEU A 390 26.88 -10.23 7.73
CA LEU A 390 25.78 -11.06 8.21
C LEU A 390 24.47 -10.28 8.31
N SER A 391 23.38 -10.89 7.85
CA SER A 391 22.02 -10.34 7.92
C SER A 391 21.31 -10.65 9.24
N HIS A 392 21.74 -11.70 9.93
CA HIS A 392 21.17 -12.21 11.17
C HIS A 392 22.28 -12.63 12.12
N THR A 393 21.94 -12.90 13.37
CA THR A 393 22.89 -13.52 14.32
C THR A 393 23.35 -14.90 13.83
N LYS A 394 24.57 -15.31 14.24
CA LYS A 394 25.18 -16.62 13.92
C LYS A 394 24.36 -17.83 14.41
N ASP A 395 23.47 -17.63 15.37
CA ASP A 395 22.57 -18.69 15.87
C ASP A 395 21.30 -18.86 15.02
N TYR A 396 21.10 -18.08 13.95
CA TYR A 396 19.93 -18.17 13.08
C TYR A 396 19.96 -19.42 12.19
N SER A 397 18.87 -20.19 12.19
CA SER A 397 18.82 -21.52 11.57
C SER A 397 18.92 -21.54 10.06
N ASN A 398 18.56 -20.46 9.37
CA ASN A 398 18.52 -20.38 7.91
C ASN A 398 19.58 -19.41 7.34
N LEU A 399 20.72 -19.23 8.02
CA LEU A 399 21.77 -18.30 7.56
C LEU A 399 22.25 -18.58 6.12
N ASP A 400 22.31 -19.86 5.74
CA ASP A 400 22.66 -20.33 4.39
C ASP A 400 21.74 -19.75 3.31
N LYS A 401 20.44 -19.57 3.63
CA LYS A 401 19.46 -18.98 2.72
C LYS A 401 19.66 -17.49 2.45
N HIS A 402 20.58 -16.84 3.16
CA HIS A 402 20.92 -15.43 2.99
C HIS A 402 22.31 -15.18 2.42
N GLU A 403 23.01 -16.23 1.97
CA GLU A 403 24.29 -16.08 1.27
C GLU A 403 24.13 -15.22 0.00
N GLY A 404 25.10 -14.32 -0.22
CA GLY A 404 25.08 -13.40 -1.36
C GLY A 404 24.14 -12.19 -1.24
N HIS A 405 23.25 -12.14 -0.23
CA HIS A 405 22.34 -10.99 -0.04
C HIS A 405 23.10 -9.69 0.22
N PHE A 406 24.13 -9.74 1.06
CA PHE A 406 24.98 -8.58 1.32
C PHE A 406 25.61 -8.05 0.03
N GLN A 407 26.23 -8.92 -0.79
CA GLN A 407 26.85 -8.54 -2.05
C GLN A 407 25.82 -7.98 -3.05
N ARG A 408 24.61 -8.55 -3.08
CA ARG A 408 23.50 -8.07 -3.91
C ARG A 408 23.12 -6.64 -3.56
N ASP A 409 23.09 -6.29 -2.27
CA ASP A 409 22.53 -5.04 -1.75
C ASP A 409 23.58 -3.95 -1.49
N LYS A 410 24.85 -4.34 -1.35
CA LYS A 410 25.97 -3.45 -1.01
C LYS A 410 26.01 -2.20 -1.88
N ASN A 411 26.15 -1.03 -1.25
CA ASN A 411 26.15 0.30 -1.87
C ASN A 411 24.85 0.70 -2.60
N LYS A 412 23.82 -0.16 -2.64
CA LYS A 412 22.53 0.17 -3.25
C LYS A 412 21.55 0.72 -2.22
N TYR A 413 21.61 0.19 -1.01
CA TYR A 413 20.74 0.56 0.09
C TYR A 413 21.59 0.84 1.32
N THR A 414 21.71 2.10 1.68
CA THR A 414 22.44 2.52 2.89
C THR A 414 21.57 3.46 3.71
N THR A 415 21.83 3.51 5.00
CA THR A 415 21.12 4.46 5.85
C THR A 415 21.88 4.84 7.12
N GLN A 416 21.38 5.84 7.84
CA GLN A 416 22.00 6.33 9.06
C GLN A 416 22.11 5.22 10.10
N ALA A 417 23.29 5.09 10.69
CA ALA A 417 23.59 4.14 11.74
C ALA A 417 23.03 4.61 13.09
N TYR A 418 22.73 3.65 13.96
CA TYR A 418 22.47 3.92 15.38
C TYR A 418 23.58 4.78 16.01
N GLY A 419 23.20 5.79 16.80
CA GLY A 419 24.13 6.62 17.59
C GLY A 419 24.98 7.58 16.77
N ASP A 420 24.48 8.04 15.61
CA ASP A 420 25.18 8.94 14.69
C ASP A 420 26.54 8.43 14.18
N ASN A 421 26.72 7.11 14.17
CA ASN A 421 27.97 6.45 13.79
C ASN A 421 28.15 6.29 12.26
N GLY A 422 27.70 7.28 11.48
CA GLY A 422 27.77 7.28 10.02
C GLY A 422 26.65 6.47 9.35
N LYS A 423 26.99 5.69 8.33
CA LYS A 423 26.02 4.88 7.55
C LYS A 423 26.26 3.37 7.69
N VAL A 424 25.18 2.60 7.59
CA VAL A 424 25.19 1.13 7.53
C VAL A 424 24.56 0.64 6.23
N GLU A 425 25.02 -0.52 5.78
CA GLU A 425 24.43 -1.25 4.65
C GLU A 425 23.10 -1.87 5.06
N SER A 426 22.10 -1.79 4.18
CA SER A 426 20.76 -2.31 4.39
C SER A 426 20.24 -2.97 3.10
N SER A 427 18.95 -3.23 3.01
CA SER A 427 18.30 -3.77 1.82
C SER A 427 17.06 -2.96 1.47
N PHE A 428 16.54 -3.17 0.25
CA PHE A 428 15.26 -2.59 -0.17
C PHE A 428 14.13 -2.91 0.82
N VAL A 429 14.00 -4.19 1.19
CA VAL A 429 12.92 -4.68 2.07
C VAL A 429 13.06 -4.13 3.48
N TRP A 430 14.28 -4.07 4.03
CA TRP A 430 14.50 -3.48 5.36
C TRP A 430 14.29 -1.98 5.37
N THR A 431 14.57 -1.30 4.27
CA THR A 431 14.23 0.11 4.10
C THR A 431 12.72 0.31 4.21
N LEU A 432 11.92 -0.53 3.53
CA LEU A 432 10.46 -0.50 3.65
C LEU A 432 9.98 -0.78 5.08
N PHE A 433 10.50 -1.83 5.71
CA PHE A 433 10.14 -2.17 7.10
C PHE A 433 10.45 -1.05 8.06
N ARG A 434 11.60 -0.39 7.88
CA ARG A 434 11.99 0.74 8.71
C ARG A 434 11.05 1.93 8.52
N HIS A 435 10.75 2.33 7.29
CA HIS A 435 9.81 3.45 7.06
C HIS A 435 8.45 3.16 7.70
N ASN A 436 7.96 1.92 7.59
CA ASN A 436 6.73 1.53 8.29
C ASN A 436 6.87 1.61 9.83
N PHE A 437 8.00 1.17 10.40
CA PHE A 437 8.29 1.36 11.82
C PHE A 437 8.28 2.84 12.23
N GLU A 438 8.87 3.73 11.45
CA GLU A 438 8.95 5.17 11.74
C GLU A 438 7.55 5.81 11.78
N GLN A 439 6.68 5.42 10.85
CA GLN A 439 5.27 5.81 10.86
C GLN A 439 4.53 5.25 12.08
N ASP A 440 4.73 3.96 12.39
CA ASP A 440 4.10 3.31 13.55
C ASP A 440 4.58 3.93 14.87
N VAL A 441 5.85 4.30 14.98
CA VAL A 441 6.44 4.97 16.15
C VAL A 441 5.88 6.39 16.31
N ALA A 442 5.79 7.15 15.22
CA ALA A 442 5.17 8.48 15.23
C ALA A 442 3.70 8.39 15.67
N ASN A 443 2.95 7.41 15.16
CA ASN A 443 1.57 7.13 15.54
C ASN A 443 1.47 6.69 17.02
N ALA A 444 2.33 5.78 17.49
CA ALA A 444 2.40 5.32 18.87
C ALA A 444 2.60 6.48 19.85
N LYS A 445 3.51 7.40 19.52
CA LYS A 445 3.78 8.60 20.32
C LYS A 445 2.60 9.57 20.32
N LYS A 446 2.06 9.90 19.14
CA LYS A 446 1.02 10.93 18.98
C LYS A 446 -0.34 10.48 19.53
N ASN A 447 -0.76 9.25 19.22
CA ASN A 447 -2.12 8.78 19.46
C ASN A 447 -2.25 7.86 20.68
N TYR A 448 -1.14 7.30 21.18
CA TYR A 448 -1.15 6.37 22.30
C TYR A 448 -0.21 6.76 23.46
N TYR A 449 0.55 7.86 23.32
CA TYR A 449 1.52 8.34 24.32
C TYR A 449 2.57 7.29 24.72
N ILE A 450 2.97 6.45 23.76
CA ILE A 450 3.95 5.38 23.96
C ILE A 450 5.34 5.88 23.58
N THR A 451 6.33 5.59 24.42
CA THR A 451 7.74 5.89 24.13
C THR A 451 8.41 4.64 23.55
N THR A 452 9.07 4.79 22.41
CA THR A 452 9.82 3.70 21.78
C THR A 452 11.32 3.93 21.90
N TYR A 453 12.03 2.91 22.37
CA TYR A 453 13.47 2.93 22.53
C TYR A 453 14.12 1.99 21.52
N ASN A 454 15.02 2.52 20.71
CA ASN A 454 15.91 1.70 19.91
C ASN A 454 17.10 1.32 20.80
N CYS A 455 17.18 0.04 21.17
CA CYS A 455 18.22 -0.48 22.06
C CYS A 455 19.11 -1.50 21.37
N THR A 456 19.09 -1.60 20.04
CA THR A 456 19.94 -2.50 19.24
C THR A 456 21.43 -2.28 19.47
N GLU A 457 21.83 -1.07 19.89
CA GLU A 457 23.23 -0.67 20.07
C GLU A 457 24.06 -0.96 18.81
N GLY A 458 23.41 -0.86 17.64
CA GLY A 458 23.89 -1.32 16.34
C GLY A 458 22.80 -1.22 15.27
N GLY A 459 23.14 -1.51 14.03
CA GLY A 459 22.19 -1.45 12.91
C GLY A 459 21.78 -0.04 12.51
N ALA A 460 20.59 0.08 11.92
CA ALA A 460 20.03 1.32 11.41
C ALA A 460 19.39 2.17 12.53
N ARG A 461 19.49 3.49 12.39
CA ARG A 461 18.61 4.43 13.07
C ARG A 461 17.20 4.25 12.55
N ILE A 462 16.25 4.26 13.47
CA ILE A 462 14.80 4.24 13.22
C ILE A 462 14.28 5.58 13.74
N GLU A 463 13.87 6.46 12.84
CA GLU A 463 13.41 7.82 13.15
C GLU A 463 12.23 7.82 14.15
N GLY A 464 12.19 8.82 15.02
CA GLY A 464 11.18 8.94 16.08
C GLY A 464 11.40 8.09 17.33
N THR A 465 12.33 7.11 17.31
CA THR A 465 12.73 6.34 18.50
C THR A 465 13.78 7.08 19.35
N ILE A 466 13.90 6.71 20.62
CA ILE A 466 14.98 7.18 21.50
C ILE A 466 16.10 6.12 21.52
N GLU A 467 17.28 6.48 21.03
CA GLU A 467 18.45 5.60 21.06
C GLU A 467 19.05 5.54 22.48
N LYS A 468 19.07 4.35 23.09
CA LYS A 468 19.65 4.09 24.42
C LYS A 468 20.31 2.71 24.47
N PRO A 469 21.41 2.52 25.23
CA PRO A 469 21.92 1.19 25.51
C PRO A 469 20.87 0.27 26.14
N PHE A 470 20.87 -1.02 25.83
CA PHE A 470 19.86 -1.93 26.39
C PHE A 470 19.97 -2.03 27.92
N LEU A 471 21.18 -1.93 28.47
CA LEU A 471 21.41 -1.86 29.91
C LEU A 471 20.68 -0.66 30.55
N TRP A 472 20.71 0.52 29.89
CA TRP A 472 20.01 1.70 30.39
C TRP A 472 18.51 1.45 30.46
N ALA A 473 17.91 0.85 29.42
CA ALA A 473 16.49 0.51 29.42
C ALA A 473 16.16 -0.49 30.53
N CYS A 474 17.01 -1.50 30.75
CA CYS A 474 16.84 -2.45 31.84
C CYS A 474 16.86 -1.77 33.22
N GLU A 475 17.82 -0.89 33.48
CA GLU A 475 18.00 -0.26 34.80
C GLU A 475 16.96 0.83 35.09
N ASN A 476 16.45 1.52 34.06
CA ASN A 476 15.57 2.67 34.22
C ASN A 476 14.09 2.36 34.00
N LEU A 477 13.76 1.29 33.27
CA LEU A 477 12.37 0.94 32.93
C LEU A 477 11.87 -0.34 33.61
N LEU A 478 12.77 -1.18 34.14
CA LEU A 478 12.47 -2.51 34.66
C LEU A 478 12.79 -2.63 36.15
N ASP A 479 12.08 -1.86 36.98
CA ASP A 479 12.28 -1.81 38.43
C ASP A 479 11.70 -3.04 39.14
N LYS A 480 10.54 -3.54 38.70
CA LYS A 480 9.76 -4.59 39.37
C LYS A 480 9.55 -5.83 38.53
N ASP A 481 9.47 -6.98 39.19
CA ASP A 481 9.02 -8.22 38.55
C ASP A 481 7.54 -8.16 38.21
N LEU A 482 7.19 -8.75 37.07
CA LEU A 482 5.80 -8.91 36.64
C LEU A 482 5.21 -10.19 37.25
N ASN A 483 3.89 -10.18 37.46
CA ASN A 483 3.15 -11.38 37.84
C ASN A 483 3.03 -12.32 36.63
N LYS A 484 4.05 -13.15 36.43
CA LYS A 484 4.10 -14.18 35.38
C LYS A 484 3.86 -15.59 35.97
N PRO A 485 3.22 -16.50 35.22
CA PRO A 485 2.68 -16.32 33.88
C PRO A 485 1.45 -15.39 33.87
N PHE A 486 1.22 -14.70 32.75
CA PHE A 486 0.04 -13.86 32.60
C PHE A 486 -1.26 -14.69 32.61
N GLU A 487 -2.39 -14.02 32.84
CA GLU A 487 -3.70 -14.64 32.86
C GLU A 487 -3.90 -15.57 31.64
N LYS A 488 -4.39 -16.78 31.92
CA LYS A 488 -4.64 -17.80 30.91
C LYS A 488 -5.74 -17.31 29.97
N LEU A 489 -5.54 -17.54 28.68
CA LEU A 489 -6.51 -17.21 27.65
C LEU A 489 -7.40 -18.42 27.41
N GLU A 490 -8.71 -18.21 27.45
CA GLU A 490 -9.67 -19.30 27.24
C GLU A 490 -10.29 -19.20 25.85
N PRO A 491 -10.51 -20.34 25.17
CA PRO A 491 -11.31 -20.33 23.94
C PRO A 491 -12.77 -20.03 24.26
N LEU A 492 -13.55 -19.76 23.21
CA LEU A 492 -15.00 -19.65 23.34
C LEU A 492 -15.61 -20.93 23.91
N SER A 493 -16.81 -20.83 24.50
CA SER A 493 -17.54 -22.02 24.97
C SER A 493 -17.77 -23.02 23.82
N LEU A 494 -17.83 -24.32 24.14
CA LEU A 494 -17.99 -25.37 23.14
C LEU A 494 -19.20 -25.14 22.21
N ASN A 495 -20.32 -24.66 22.75
CA ASN A 495 -21.51 -24.34 21.96
C ASN A 495 -21.25 -23.20 20.98
N LYS A 496 -20.52 -22.16 21.41
CA LYS A 496 -20.14 -21.05 20.52
C LYS A 496 -19.13 -21.48 19.46
N GLN A 497 -18.17 -22.32 19.81
CA GLN A 497 -17.25 -22.92 18.83
C GLN A 497 -18.04 -23.68 17.76
N ASN A 498 -18.98 -24.55 18.16
CA ASN A 498 -19.81 -25.32 17.22
C ASN A 498 -20.65 -24.42 16.30
N GLU A 499 -21.23 -23.34 16.85
CA GLU A 499 -21.94 -22.32 16.07
C GLU A 499 -21.03 -21.68 15.01
N PHE A 500 -19.83 -21.25 15.39
CA PHE A 500 -18.88 -20.62 14.46
C PHE A 500 -18.30 -21.60 13.44
N LEU A 501 -18.04 -22.86 13.81
CA LEU A 501 -17.61 -23.90 12.87
C LEU A 501 -18.66 -24.10 11.77
N LEU A 502 -19.95 -24.21 12.15
CA LEU A 502 -21.04 -24.33 11.19
C LEU A 502 -21.22 -23.07 10.34
N LYS A 503 -21.11 -21.88 10.94
CA LYS A 503 -21.16 -20.60 10.21
C LYS A 503 -20.04 -20.49 9.18
N ALA A 504 -18.82 -20.82 9.58
CA ALA A 504 -17.66 -20.81 8.70
C ALA A 504 -17.83 -21.83 7.56
N TYR A 505 -18.29 -23.04 7.88
CA TYR A 505 -18.55 -24.09 6.88
C TYR A 505 -19.60 -23.65 5.86
N TYR A 506 -20.73 -23.11 6.33
CA TYR A 506 -21.77 -22.54 5.48
C TYR A 506 -21.22 -21.44 4.58
N LYS A 507 -20.41 -20.52 5.12
CA LYS A 507 -19.84 -19.42 4.34
C LYS A 507 -18.86 -19.91 3.27
N VAL A 508 -17.95 -20.83 3.60
CA VAL A 508 -17.03 -21.40 2.61
C VAL A 508 -17.81 -22.14 1.52
N TYR A 509 -18.82 -22.94 1.88
CA TYR A 509 -19.67 -23.64 0.91
C TYR A 509 -20.47 -22.67 0.03
N GLN A 510 -21.01 -21.60 0.61
CA GLN A 510 -21.64 -20.53 -0.17
C GLN A 510 -20.67 -19.88 -1.15
N SER A 511 -19.42 -19.65 -0.77
CA SER A 511 -18.42 -19.10 -1.70
C SER A 511 -18.11 -20.05 -2.85
N ILE A 512 -18.00 -21.36 -2.59
CA ILE A 512 -17.89 -22.38 -3.66
C ILE A 512 -19.08 -22.29 -4.62
N LYS A 513 -20.31 -22.14 -4.08
CA LYS A 513 -21.51 -21.95 -4.89
C LYS A 513 -21.46 -20.64 -5.69
N HIS A 514 -21.02 -19.54 -5.08
CA HIS A 514 -20.83 -18.25 -5.77
C HIS A 514 -19.87 -18.40 -6.95
N CYS A 515 -18.71 -19.06 -6.77
CA CYS A 515 -17.79 -19.34 -7.87
C CYS A 515 -18.48 -20.09 -9.02
N ARG A 516 -19.22 -21.16 -8.70
CA ARG A 516 -19.95 -21.97 -9.70
C ARG A 516 -21.01 -21.17 -10.45
N ASP A 517 -21.86 -20.47 -9.70
CA ASP A 517 -22.97 -19.69 -10.24
C ASP A 517 -22.45 -18.56 -11.13
N PHE A 518 -21.39 -17.88 -10.70
CA PHE A 518 -20.70 -16.86 -11.49
C PHE A 518 -20.10 -17.46 -12.76
N SER A 519 -19.22 -18.48 -12.64
CA SER A 519 -18.57 -19.13 -13.78
C SER A 519 -19.57 -19.64 -14.82
N ASN A 520 -20.69 -20.25 -14.40
CA ASN A 520 -21.69 -20.80 -15.31
C ASN A 520 -22.44 -19.72 -16.12
N LYS A 521 -22.69 -18.55 -15.53
CA LYS A 521 -23.29 -17.41 -16.24
C LYS A 521 -22.26 -16.69 -17.10
N PHE A 522 -21.05 -16.54 -16.56
CA PHE A 522 -19.95 -15.82 -17.17
C PHE A 522 -19.48 -16.49 -18.46
N ILE A 523 -19.25 -17.81 -18.45
CA ILE A 523 -18.75 -18.54 -19.62
C ILE A 523 -19.68 -18.44 -20.84
N LYS A 524 -21.00 -18.51 -20.62
CA LYS A 524 -21.99 -18.36 -21.69
C LYS A 524 -21.92 -16.99 -22.35
N SER A 525 -21.71 -15.96 -21.53
CA SER A 525 -21.60 -14.56 -22.01
C SER A 525 -20.27 -14.35 -22.74
N TYR A 526 -19.17 -14.88 -22.20
CA TYR A 526 -17.86 -14.88 -22.83
C TYR A 526 -17.87 -15.59 -24.19
N ASP A 527 -18.39 -16.83 -24.27
CA ASP A 527 -18.43 -17.60 -25.52
C ASP A 527 -19.25 -16.89 -26.60
N LYS A 528 -20.37 -16.26 -26.22
CA LYS A 528 -21.16 -15.44 -27.13
C LYS A 528 -20.32 -14.29 -27.72
N ILE A 529 -19.65 -13.53 -26.88
CA ILE A 529 -18.82 -12.38 -27.31
C ILE A 529 -17.64 -12.86 -28.16
N LYS A 530 -16.96 -13.93 -27.74
CA LYS A 530 -15.84 -14.54 -28.47
C LYS A 530 -16.25 -14.98 -29.87
N ASN A 531 -17.39 -15.66 -30.01
CA ASN A 531 -17.91 -16.11 -31.31
C ASN A 531 -18.29 -14.92 -32.21
N SER A 532 -18.93 -13.89 -31.63
CA SER A 532 -19.22 -12.64 -32.35
C SER A 532 -17.93 -11.95 -32.83
N PHE A 533 -16.90 -11.91 -31.99
CA PHE A 533 -15.60 -11.34 -32.34
C PHE A 533 -14.86 -12.13 -33.42
N MET A 534 -14.88 -13.47 -33.37
CA MET A 534 -14.34 -14.32 -34.45
C MET A 534 -15.07 -14.10 -35.77
N SER A 535 -16.38 -13.88 -35.73
CA SER A 535 -17.16 -13.55 -36.93
C SER A 535 -16.78 -12.19 -37.50
N LEU A 536 -16.55 -11.20 -36.62
CA LEU A 536 -16.09 -9.87 -37.01
C LEU A 536 -14.74 -9.91 -37.73
N GLN A 537 -13.78 -10.71 -37.24
CA GLN A 537 -12.45 -10.87 -37.86
C GLN A 537 -12.51 -11.45 -39.28
N ASN A 538 -13.53 -12.24 -39.59
CA ASN A 538 -13.71 -12.87 -40.91
C ASN A 538 -14.59 -12.02 -41.86
N SER A 539 -15.00 -10.82 -41.45
CA SER A 539 -15.89 -9.93 -42.21
C SER A 539 -15.24 -8.58 -42.50
N GLN A 540 -15.71 -7.90 -43.55
CA GLN A 540 -15.38 -6.49 -43.81
C GLN A 540 -15.99 -5.61 -42.69
N GLU A 541 -15.42 -4.42 -42.44
CA GLU A 541 -15.80 -3.50 -41.34
C GLU A 541 -17.32 -3.51 -41.01
N ASN A 542 -17.69 -4.06 -39.85
CA ASN A 542 -19.09 -4.17 -39.42
C ASN A 542 -19.33 -3.41 -38.12
N GLU A 543 -19.64 -2.11 -38.24
CA GLU A 543 -19.88 -1.21 -37.10
C GLU A 543 -21.02 -1.68 -36.19
N THR A 544 -22.06 -2.31 -36.75
CA THR A 544 -23.21 -2.80 -35.99
C THR A 544 -22.79 -3.93 -35.06
N LEU A 545 -22.03 -4.89 -35.58
CA LEU A 545 -21.52 -6.01 -34.81
C LEU A 545 -20.55 -5.55 -33.70
N ILE A 546 -19.71 -4.55 -33.97
CA ILE A 546 -18.85 -3.92 -32.94
C ILE A 546 -19.69 -3.35 -31.80
N LYS A 547 -20.73 -2.56 -32.11
CA LYS A 547 -21.62 -1.96 -31.10
C LYS A 547 -22.32 -3.01 -30.25
N GLU A 548 -22.74 -4.13 -30.86
CA GLU A 548 -23.33 -5.26 -30.16
C GLU A 548 -22.34 -5.94 -29.22
N ILE A 549 -21.12 -6.19 -29.69
CA ILE A 549 -20.03 -6.77 -28.89
C ILE A 549 -19.72 -5.87 -27.69
N ILE A 550 -19.54 -4.56 -27.91
CA ILE A 550 -19.28 -3.58 -26.84
C ILE A 550 -20.41 -3.59 -25.81
N LYS A 551 -21.67 -3.58 -26.26
CA LYS A 551 -22.83 -3.63 -25.36
C LYS A 551 -22.86 -4.91 -24.51
N ASP A 552 -22.47 -6.05 -25.08
CA ASP A 552 -22.39 -7.31 -24.33
C ASP A 552 -21.20 -7.33 -23.36
N ILE A 553 -20.07 -6.73 -23.73
CA ILE A 553 -18.91 -6.53 -22.83
C ILE A 553 -19.29 -5.62 -21.65
N ASP A 554 -20.00 -4.52 -21.90
CA ASP A 554 -20.42 -3.60 -20.84
C ASP A 554 -21.37 -4.27 -19.83
N LYS A 555 -22.25 -5.18 -20.28
CA LYS A 555 -23.05 -5.99 -19.34
C LYS A 555 -22.19 -6.86 -18.44
N ILE A 556 -21.13 -7.46 -18.97
CA ILE A 556 -20.20 -8.28 -18.17
C ILE A 556 -19.43 -7.40 -17.19
N LYS A 557 -18.97 -6.22 -17.60
CA LYS A 557 -18.33 -5.26 -16.69
C LYS A 557 -19.25 -4.90 -15.53
N THR A 558 -20.52 -4.58 -15.81
CA THR A 558 -21.52 -4.34 -14.77
C THR A 558 -21.69 -5.54 -13.84
N GLN A 559 -21.72 -6.77 -14.37
CA GLN A 559 -21.77 -7.98 -13.54
C GLN A 559 -20.55 -8.14 -12.62
N ILE A 560 -19.35 -7.78 -13.10
CA ILE A 560 -18.13 -7.78 -12.29
C ILE A 560 -18.19 -6.68 -11.23
N ASP A 561 -18.64 -5.47 -11.59
CA ASP A 561 -18.76 -4.35 -10.65
C ASP A 561 -19.78 -4.66 -9.54
N GLU A 562 -20.85 -5.39 -9.85
CA GLU A 562 -21.84 -5.84 -8.87
C GLU A 562 -21.27 -6.80 -7.81
N LEU A 563 -20.14 -7.49 -8.10
CA LEU A 563 -19.49 -8.39 -7.13
C LEU A 563 -19.01 -7.65 -5.89
N TYR A 564 -18.59 -6.39 -6.02
CA TYR A 564 -18.19 -5.55 -4.88
C TYR A 564 -19.31 -5.42 -3.83
N ASN A 565 -20.57 -5.51 -4.25
CA ASN A 565 -21.73 -5.37 -3.36
C ASN A 565 -22.36 -6.72 -2.98
N THR A 566 -22.34 -7.69 -3.90
CA THR A 566 -23.12 -8.94 -3.76
C THR A 566 -22.28 -10.15 -3.35
N GLN A 567 -21.03 -10.24 -3.81
CA GLN A 567 -20.18 -11.44 -3.70
C GLN A 567 -18.73 -11.05 -3.36
N LYS A 568 -18.56 -10.33 -2.24
CA LYS A 568 -17.26 -9.84 -1.76
C LYS A 568 -16.21 -10.94 -1.59
N ASP A 569 -16.62 -12.19 -1.39
CA ASP A 569 -15.74 -13.35 -1.33
C ASP A 569 -14.92 -13.58 -2.61
N LEU A 570 -15.40 -13.12 -3.75
CA LEU A 570 -14.70 -13.27 -5.04
C LEU A 570 -13.73 -12.11 -5.31
N MET A 571 -13.86 -11.00 -4.59
CA MET A 571 -13.09 -9.79 -4.87
C MET A 571 -11.62 -9.89 -4.48
N GLN A 572 -11.28 -10.73 -3.50
CA GLN A 572 -9.89 -10.83 -3.04
C GLN A 572 -8.97 -11.42 -4.12
N ILE A 573 -9.42 -12.47 -4.82
CA ILE A 573 -8.63 -13.08 -5.89
C ILE A 573 -8.63 -12.23 -7.17
N LEU A 574 -9.72 -11.49 -7.42
CA LEU A 574 -9.86 -10.65 -8.61
C LEU A 574 -9.18 -9.28 -8.47
N GLY A 575 -9.03 -8.75 -7.25
CA GLY A 575 -8.59 -7.38 -6.99
C GLY A 575 -7.36 -6.96 -7.80
N PRO A 576 -6.21 -7.66 -7.68
CA PRO A 576 -5.01 -7.33 -8.45
C PRO A 576 -5.27 -7.33 -9.96
N LEU A 577 -5.99 -8.33 -10.48
CA LEU A 577 -6.32 -8.44 -11.90
C LEU A 577 -7.18 -7.25 -12.39
N LEU A 578 -8.21 -6.88 -11.63
CA LEU A 578 -9.10 -5.76 -11.97
C LEU A 578 -8.33 -4.44 -12.04
N THR A 579 -7.48 -4.18 -11.06
CA THR A 579 -6.64 -2.99 -11.03
C THR A 579 -5.68 -2.98 -12.22
N GLN A 580 -4.95 -4.07 -12.48
CA GLN A 580 -4.02 -4.10 -13.61
C GLN A 580 -4.72 -3.94 -14.96
N PHE A 581 -5.93 -4.51 -15.11
CA PHE A 581 -6.75 -4.34 -16.30
C PHE A 581 -7.16 -2.88 -16.51
N GLU A 582 -7.69 -2.21 -15.48
CA GLU A 582 -8.11 -0.80 -15.54
C GLU A 582 -6.94 0.12 -15.95
N LEU A 583 -5.76 -0.10 -15.35
CA LEU A 583 -4.54 0.65 -15.66
C LEU A 583 -4.06 0.41 -17.09
N ASN A 584 -4.16 -0.82 -17.61
CA ASN A 584 -3.80 -1.14 -18.99
C ASN A 584 -4.75 -0.49 -19.99
N LEU A 585 -6.04 -0.53 -19.69
CA LEU A 585 -7.08 -0.04 -20.58
C LEU A 585 -6.99 1.47 -20.82
N ALA A 586 -6.45 2.22 -19.85
CA ALA A 586 -6.14 3.65 -19.98
C ALA A 586 -5.33 3.98 -21.25
N ARG A 587 -4.36 3.12 -21.62
CA ARG A 587 -3.53 3.30 -22.82
C ARG A 587 -4.34 3.26 -24.12
N ILE A 588 -5.42 2.48 -24.14
CA ILE A 588 -6.31 2.38 -25.30
C ILE A 588 -7.26 3.56 -25.34
N TYR A 589 -7.83 3.95 -24.19
CA TYR A 589 -8.79 5.06 -24.14
C TYR A 589 -8.24 6.34 -24.74
N VAL A 590 -6.95 6.61 -24.54
CA VAL A 590 -6.31 7.85 -25.00
C VAL A 590 -5.83 7.83 -26.46
N LEU A 591 -5.92 6.70 -27.17
CA LEU A 591 -5.59 6.65 -28.59
C LEU A 591 -6.51 7.57 -29.39
N ASN A 592 -5.96 8.53 -30.13
CA ASN A 592 -6.73 9.50 -30.92
C ASN A 592 -6.89 9.04 -32.38
N PRO A 593 -8.01 8.38 -32.77
CA PRO A 593 -8.18 7.90 -34.14
C PRO A 593 -8.33 9.08 -35.11
N LYS A 594 -7.56 9.08 -36.20
CA LYS A 594 -7.60 10.14 -37.24
C LYS A 594 -8.44 9.73 -38.44
N THR A 595 -8.55 8.42 -38.67
CA THR A 595 -9.32 7.82 -39.75
C THR A 595 -10.40 6.87 -39.21
N LYS A 596 -11.32 6.43 -40.09
CA LYS A 596 -12.28 5.38 -39.75
C LYS A 596 -11.59 4.05 -39.44
N GLU A 597 -10.53 3.74 -40.17
CA GLU A 597 -9.70 2.56 -39.95
C GLU A 597 -9.03 2.59 -38.57
N ASP A 598 -8.52 3.76 -38.13
CA ASP A 598 -7.96 3.90 -36.77
C ASP A 598 -9.04 3.66 -35.70
N ALA A 599 -10.24 4.19 -35.91
CA ALA A 599 -11.36 4.02 -34.97
C ALA A 599 -11.80 2.55 -34.91
N PHE A 600 -11.82 1.87 -36.05
CA PHE A 600 -12.07 0.43 -36.14
C PHE A 600 -10.98 -0.35 -35.38
N ASN A 601 -9.71 -0.11 -35.68
CA ASN A 601 -8.57 -0.78 -35.03
C ASN A 601 -8.53 -0.54 -33.52
N LYS A 602 -8.81 0.68 -33.06
CA LYS A 602 -8.96 1.00 -31.64
C LYS A 602 -10.07 0.18 -30.98
N SER A 603 -11.20 0.01 -31.67
CA SER A 603 -12.32 -0.80 -31.17
C SER A 603 -11.95 -2.29 -31.11
N ILE A 604 -11.26 -2.82 -32.12
CA ILE A 604 -10.76 -4.20 -32.13
C ILE A 604 -9.78 -4.45 -30.97
N LEU A 605 -8.85 -3.52 -30.74
CA LEU A 605 -7.89 -3.60 -29.63
C LEU A 605 -8.61 -3.59 -28.29
N TRP A 606 -9.58 -2.68 -28.11
CA TRP A 606 -10.40 -2.61 -26.90
C TRP A 606 -11.16 -3.92 -26.64
N ILE A 607 -11.78 -4.51 -27.68
CA ILE A 607 -12.51 -5.79 -27.56
C ILE A 607 -11.55 -6.94 -27.18
N LYS A 608 -10.37 -7.01 -27.81
CA LYS A 608 -9.36 -8.04 -27.51
C LYS A 608 -8.93 -8.02 -26.05
N GLU A 609 -8.56 -6.85 -25.52
CA GLU A 609 -8.16 -6.72 -24.12
C GLU A 609 -9.27 -7.18 -23.16
N HIS A 610 -10.53 -6.86 -23.46
CA HIS A 610 -11.66 -7.32 -22.64
C HIS A 610 -11.86 -8.84 -22.71
N LEU A 611 -11.68 -9.46 -23.87
CA LEU A 611 -11.76 -10.92 -24.00
C LEU A 611 -10.67 -11.63 -23.21
N GLU A 612 -9.42 -11.16 -23.29
CA GLU A 612 -8.31 -11.71 -22.51
C GLU A 612 -8.54 -11.54 -21.01
N PHE A 613 -8.98 -10.35 -20.60
CA PHE A 613 -9.36 -10.07 -19.21
C PHE A 613 -10.47 -11.00 -18.72
N MET A 614 -11.51 -11.24 -19.52
CA MET A 614 -12.61 -12.14 -19.15
C MET A 614 -12.12 -13.58 -18.95
N GLU A 615 -11.24 -14.06 -19.82
CA GLU A 615 -10.64 -15.39 -19.68
C GLU A 615 -9.85 -15.51 -18.37
N LEU A 616 -9.07 -14.48 -18.02
CA LEU A 616 -8.36 -14.42 -16.74
C LEU A 616 -9.34 -14.40 -15.56
N VAL A 617 -10.39 -13.57 -15.58
CA VAL A 617 -11.42 -13.54 -14.52
C VAL A 617 -12.01 -14.93 -14.30
N TYR A 618 -12.41 -15.62 -15.37
CA TYR A 618 -12.94 -16.97 -15.29
C TYR A 618 -11.93 -17.96 -14.66
N GLY A 619 -10.67 -17.92 -15.10
CA GLY A 619 -9.59 -18.77 -14.58
C GLY A 619 -9.33 -18.55 -13.09
N HIS A 620 -9.31 -17.30 -12.62
CA HIS A 620 -9.13 -16.96 -11.22
C HIS A 620 -10.29 -17.49 -10.36
N ILE A 621 -11.53 -17.26 -10.76
CA ILE A 621 -12.70 -17.79 -10.02
C ILE A 621 -12.69 -19.31 -9.94
N LYS A 622 -12.26 -20.01 -11.01
CA LYS A 622 -12.08 -21.46 -10.99
C LYS A 622 -10.95 -21.93 -10.08
N ALA A 623 -9.84 -21.20 -10.04
CA ALA A 623 -8.76 -21.47 -9.10
C ALA A 623 -9.24 -21.35 -7.65
N GLN A 624 -9.99 -20.29 -7.31
CA GLN A 624 -10.60 -20.14 -6.00
C GLN A 624 -11.58 -21.28 -5.69
N GLU A 625 -12.46 -21.67 -6.61
CA GLU A 625 -13.38 -22.80 -6.41
C GLU A 625 -12.62 -24.07 -5.98
N ASN A 626 -11.59 -24.44 -6.74
CA ASN A 626 -10.77 -25.62 -6.48
C ASN A 626 -10.03 -25.54 -5.14
N ALA A 627 -9.45 -24.37 -4.84
CA ALA A 627 -8.78 -24.07 -3.58
C ALA A 627 -9.71 -24.28 -2.37
N LEU A 628 -10.93 -23.74 -2.44
CA LEU A 628 -11.91 -23.86 -1.36
C LEU A 628 -12.35 -25.32 -1.17
N ILE A 629 -12.63 -26.05 -2.25
CA ILE A 629 -13.00 -27.48 -2.19
C ILE A 629 -11.90 -28.32 -1.54
N LYS A 630 -10.64 -28.06 -1.88
CA LYS A 630 -9.49 -28.79 -1.34
C LYS A 630 -9.25 -28.48 0.14
N ASN A 631 -9.36 -27.21 0.53
CA ASN A 631 -8.91 -26.75 1.85
C ASN A 631 -10.01 -26.73 2.91
N ILE A 632 -11.28 -26.98 2.56
CA ILE A 632 -12.37 -27.09 3.55
C ILE A 632 -12.31 -28.39 4.38
N LEU A 633 -11.52 -29.39 3.96
CA LEU A 633 -11.49 -30.73 4.57
C LEU A 633 -11.24 -30.73 6.09
N PRO A 634 -10.25 -29.99 6.65
CA PRO A 634 -10.04 -29.95 8.10
C PRO A 634 -11.27 -29.43 8.87
N LEU A 635 -12.05 -28.53 8.27
CA LEU A 635 -13.28 -28.02 8.86
C LEU A 635 -14.39 -29.07 8.86
N GLU A 636 -14.50 -29.85 7.80
CA GLU A 636 -15.42 -31.00 7.75
C GLU A 636 -15.05 -32.05 8.79
N GLU A 637 -13.77 -32.42 8.88
CA GLU A 637 -13.27 -33.35 9.89
C GLU A 637 -13.60 -32.86 11.30
N LYS A 638 -13.37 -31.56 11.59
CA LYS A 638 -13.70 -31.01 12.90
C LYS A 638 -15.19 -31.05 13.21
N LEU A 639 -16.06 -30.80 12.23
CA LEU A 639 -17.51 -30.89 12.40
C LEU A 639 -17.98 -32.34 12.66
N LYS A 640 -17.37 -33.33 12.00
CA LYS A 640 -17.60 -34.77 12.25
C LYS A 640 -17.18 -35.17 13.66
N GLU A 641 -15.99 -34.74 14.10
CA GLU A 641 -15.53 -34.94 15.49
C GLU A 641 -16.53 -34.39 16.52
N ARG A 642 -17.18 -33.27 16.20
CA ARG A 642 -18.22 -32.63 17.03
C ARG A 642 -19.62 -33.25 16.88
N LYS A 643 -19.78 -34.30 16.04
CA LYS A 643 -21.06 -34.96 15.73
C LYS A 643 -22.11 -34.02 15.12
N LEU A 644 -21.68 -33.12 14.22
CA LEU A 644 -22.52 -32.12 13.57
C LEU A 644 -22.89 -32.48 12.11
N ASP A 645 -22.75 -33.75 11.72
CA ASP A 645 -22.97 -34.26 10.36
C ASP A 645 -24.30 -33.86 9.75
N LYS A 646 -25.38 -34.00 10.52
CA LYS A 646 -26.74 -33.62 10.10
C LYS A 646 -26.82 -32.17 9.62
N TRP A 647 -26.05 -31.27 10.23
CA TRP A 647 -26.03 -29.86 9.87
C TRP A 647 -25.17 -29.60 8.62
N MET A 648 -24.05 -30.34 8.46
CA MET A 648 -23.27 -30.29 7.23
C MET A 648 -24.10 -30.73 6.01
N GLU A 649 -24.84 -31.83 6.13
CA GLU A 649 -25.73 -32.29 5.06
C GLU A 649 -26.80 -31.26 4.71
N ARG A 650 -27.34 -30.56 5.72
CA ARG A 650 -28.32 -29.49 5.51
C ARG A 650 -27.71 -28.27 4.79
N VAL A 651 -26.44 -27.95 5.03
CA VAL A 651 -25.73 -26.86 4.35
C VAL A 651 -25.44 -27.18 2.88
N ARG A 652 -25.20 -28.46 2.57
CA ARG A 652 -24.89 -28.94 1.21
C ARG A 652 -26.11 -29.02 0.29
N ARG A 653 -27.32 -29.10 0.86
CA ARG A 653 -28.60 -29.04 0.12
C ARG A 653 -29.00 -27.60 -0.11
#